data_AF-A0A2U1NXW9-F1
#
_entry.id   AF-A0A2U1NXW9-F1
#
_cell.length_a   1.000
_cell.length_b   1.000
_cell.length_c   1.000
_cell.angle_alpha   90.00
_cell.angle_beta   90.00
_cell.angle_gamma   90.00
#
_symmetry.space_group_name_H-M   'P 1'
#
loop_
_entity.id
_entity.type
_entity.pdbx_description
1 polymer ?
#
loop_
_entity_poly.entity_id
_entity_poly.type
_entity_poly.pdbx_seq_one_letter_code
_entity_poly.pdbx_strand_id
1 'polypeptide(L)'
;MATFSLQTEHYSHSHRMQSHTITNTIHNFFPTNPLHFQPQLFKNPRTNTSTNMSSSSTFHKLKVSSNNNSISDRFLTVNEYVVKGGEDVGDELVVLLTHLEYAFKKIAALVASPVNSSLGKSSGDGEGVGAGRDKPKPLDIVSNEIILSCLKNSGKVAVMASEEDDAPVWITDNAPFVVVTDPLDGSRNIDASIPTGTIFGIYNRLVELDTLPVEEKALLNSLQSGSKLVAAGYVLYSSATIMCVSFGSGAHAFTLDHTTGDFVLTHPNIKIPARGQIYSVNDARYFDWPEGLRRYIDTVRQGKGKYPKKYSARYICSLVADFHRTLMYGGVAMNPRDHLRLVYEANPLSFLAEQAGGKGSDGKNRILSIQPVKLHQRLPLFLGSPDDIEELESYGDVQQTVNPGYDISEDYEGLSDDKGFSDDISDRFLTVNEYVGKGGEDVGDELVVLLTHLEYAFKKIAALVASPVNSSLGKSSGDGEGVGVGRDKPKPLDIVSNEIILSCLKNSGKVAVMASEEDDAPVWITDNAPFVVVTDPLDGSRNIDASIPTGTIFGIYNRLVELDTLPVEEKALLNSLQSGSKLVAAGYVLYSSATIMCVSFGSGAHAFTLDHTTGDFVLTHQNIKIPPRGQIYSVNDARYFDWPEGLRRYIDTVRQGKGKYPKKYSARYICSLVADFHRTLMYGGVAMNPRDHLRLVYEANPLSFLAEQAGGKGSDGKNRILSIQPVKLHQRLPLFLGSPDDIEELESYGDVQQTVNPGYDV
;
A
#
# COMPACT_ATOMS: atom_id res chain seq x y z
N MET A 1 10.55 4.32 -72.37
CA MET A 1 11.42 5.19 -71.56
C MET A 1 10.96 5.06 -70.11
N ALA A 2 11.92 4.95 -69.20
CA ALA A 2 11.81 4.71 -67.75
C ALA A 2 11.45 3.27 -67.32
N THR A 3 12.45 2.41 -67.41
CA THR A 3 12.70 1.22 -66.58
C THR A 3 13.01 1.63 -65.14
N PHE A 4 12.51 0.90 -64.13
CA PHE A 4 13.20 0.80 -62.84
C PHE A 4 13.12 -0.61 -62.26
N SER A 5 14.27 -0.99 -61.72
CA SER A 5 14.76 -2.31 -61.36
C SER A 5 14.35 -2.69 -59.93
N LEU A 6 14.01 -3.96 -59.75
CA LEU A 6 13.95 -4.64 -58.45
C LEU A 6 15.37 -4.82 -57.89
N GLN A 7 15.60 -4.42 -56.65
CA GLN A 7 16.73 -4.86 -55.84
C GLN A 7 16.19 -5.34 -54.49
N THR A 8 16.30 -6.65 -54.28
CA THR A 8 16.14 -7.34 -53.02
C THR A 8 17.45 -7.24 -52.24
N GLU A 9 17.46 -6.58 -51.08
CA GLU A 9 18.53 -6.70 -50.10
C GLU A 9 18.00 -7.37 -48.83
N HIS A 10 18.63 -8.50 -48.51
CA HIS A 10 18.54 -9.19 -47.24
C HIS A 10 19.19 -8.34 -46.15
N TYR A 11 18.44 -7.95 -45.11
CA TYR A 11 19.00 -7.50 -43.84
C TYR A 11 18.67 -8.51 -42.74
N SER A 12 19.68 -9.30 -42.36
CA SER A 12 19.70 -10.03 -41.11
C SER A 12 20.05 -9.06 -39.97
N HIS A 13 19.13 -8.82 -39.06
CA HIS A 13 19.44 -8.20 -37.77
C HIS A 13 19.12 -9.17 -36.64
N SER A 14 20.18 -9.81 -36.14
CA SER A 14 20.20 -10.44 -34.83
C SER A 14 20.23 -9.34 -33.77
N HIS A 15 19.10 -9.05 -33.13
CA HIS A 15 19.10 -8.29 -31.88
C HIS A 15 19.41 -9.22 -30.72
N ARG A 16 20.68 -9.19 -30.30
CA ARG A 16 21.13 -9.77 -29.04
C ARG A 16 20.91 -8.69 -27.97
N MET A 17 19.78 -8.75 -27.27
CA MET A 17 19.48 -7.87 -26.15
C MET A 17 20.56 -8.02 -25.06
N GLN A 18 21.14 -6.90 -24.65
CA GLN A 18 21.97 -6.78 -23.45
C GLN A 18 21.06 -6.80 -22.21
N SER A 19 20.74 -7.99 -21.67
CA SER A 19 20.02 -8.13 -20.39
C SER A 19 20.95 -8.44 -19.19
N HIS A 20 22.26 -8.50 -19.41
CA HIS A 20 23.20 -9.12 -18.46
C HIS A 20 23.72 -8.19 -17.35
N THR A 21 23.39 -6.89 -17.35
CA THR A 21 23.95 -5.96 -16.37
C THR A 21 23.03 -5.74 -15.15
N ILE A 22 21.70 -5.81 -15.32
CA ILE A 22 20.72 -5.59 -14.23
C ILE A 22 20.68 -6.78 -13.26
N THR A 23 20.84 -8.01 -13.77
CA THR A 23 20.75 -9.24 -12.99
C THR A 23 21.92 -9.42 -12.00
N ASN A 24 23.12 -8.92 -12.33
CA ASN A 24 24.30 -9.09 -11.46
C ASN A 24 24.25 -8.23 -10.19
N THR A 25 23.61 -7.06 -10.22
CA THR A 25 23.49 -6.19 -9.04
C THR A 25 22.48 -6.76 -8.03
N ILE A 26 21.41 -7.41 -8.50
CA ILE A 26 20.36 -8.00 -7.65
C ILE A 26 20.81 -9.34 -7.03
N HIS A 27 21.62 -10.13 -7.76
CA HIS A 27 22.13 -11.41 -7.25
C HIS A 27 23.06 -11.29 -6.03
N ASN A 28 23.68 -10.13 -5.82
CA ASN A 28 24.58 -9.89 -4.68
C ASN A 28 23.85 -9.56 -3.36
N PHE A 29 22.53 -9.31 -3.39
CA PHE A 29 21.74 -8.99 -2.18
C PHE A 29 21.19 -10.22 -1.45
N PHE A 30 21.21 -11.41 -2.08
CA PHE A 30 20.72 -12.64 -1.46
C PHE A 30 21.84 -13.69 -1.43
N PRO A 31 22.19 -14.27 -0.27
CA PRO A 31 23.17 -15.34 -0.23
C PRO A 31 22.71 -16.52 -1.10
N THR A 32 23.57 -16.95 -2.03
CA THR A 32 23.34 -18.06 -2.98
C THR A 32 23.53 -19.45 -2.35
N ASN A 33 23.17 -19.62 -1.07
CA ASN A 33 23.23 -20.93 -0.43
C ASN A 33 21.82 -21.53 -0.29
N PRO A 34 21.51 -22.65 -0.99
CA PRO A 34 20.41 -23.48 -0.57
C PRO A 34 20.72 -23.98 0.84
N LEU A 35 19.85 -23.68 1.81
CA LEU A 35 19.88 -24.32 3.11
C LEU A 35 19.71 -25.83 2.90
N HIS A 36 20.84 -26.56 2.91
CA HIS A 36 20.85 -28.01 2.97
C HIS A 36 20.26 -28.43 4.33
N PHE A 37 18.96 -28.66 4.37
CA PHE A 37 18.32 -29.38 5.46
C PHE A 37 18.81 -30.84 5.41
N GLN A 38 19.76 -31.19 6.27
CA GLN A 38 19.98 -32.60 6.62
C GLN A 38 18.87 -33.01 7.62
N PRO A 39 18.05 -34.03 7.32
CA PRO A 39 17.11 -34.55 8.30
C PRO A 39 17.88 -35.30 9.38
N GLN A 40 18.01 -34.70 10.56
CA GLN A 40 18.43 -35.42 11.75
C GLN A 40 17.31 -36.40 12.14
N LEU A 41 17.57 -37.69 11.91
CA LEU A 41 16.74 -38.79 12.41
C LEU A 41 16.60 -38.70 13.94
N PHE A 42 15.40 -38.42 14.42
CA PHE A 42 15.01 -38.71 15.80
C PHE A 42 14.96 -40.24 15.99
N LYS A 43 16.05 -40.83 16.47
CA LYS A 43 16.05 -42.19 17.03
C LYS A 43 15.55 -42.12 18.48
N ASN A 44 14.30 -42.50 18.71
CA ASN A 44 13.84 -42.90 20.04
C ASN A 44 14.27 -44.36 20.30
N PRO A 45 14.99 -44.68 21.39
CA PRO A 45 15.40 -46.04 21.68
C PRO A 45 14.23 -46.87 22.22
N ARG A 46 13.79 -47.88 21.47
CA ARG A 46 12.99 -48.99 22.00
C ARG A 46 13.92 -50.15 22.35
N THR A 47 13.98 -50.48 23.63
CA THR A 47 14.57 -51.72 24.15
C THR A 47 13.65 -52.91 23.85
N ASN A 48 14.23 -53.96 23.29
CA ASN A 48 13.60 -55.26 23.04
C ASN A 48 13.31 -56.01 24.35
N THR A 49 12.11 -56.58 24.45
CA THR A 49 11.89 -57.94 24.98
C THR A 49 10.73 -58.60 24.23
N SER A 50 11.01 -59.79 23.72
CA SER A 50 10.15 -60.69 22.95
C SER A 50 9.12 -61.42 23.80
N THR A 51 7.91 -61.67 23.27
CA THR A 51 7.22 -62.98 23.31
C THR A 51 6.00 -62.99 22.39
N ASN A 52 5.83 -64.10 21.67
CA ASN A 52 4.76 -64.44 20.72
C ASN A 52 3.34 -64.46 21.34
N MET A 53 2.32 -64.04 20.59
CA MET A 53 1.14 -64.87 20.28
C MET A 53 0.16 -64.18 19.31
N SER A 54 -0.43 -65.00 18.43
CA SER A 54 -1.45 -64.69 17.44
C SER A 54 -2.83 -64.40 18.04
N SER A 55 -3.61 -63.48 17.45
CA SER A 55 -5.04 -63.68 17.09
C SER A 55 -5.70 -62.38 16.64
N SER A 56 -6.71 -62.53 15.79
CA SER A 56 -7.58 -61.47 15.28
C SER A 56 -8.50 -60.91 16.37
N SER A 57 -8.86 -59.62 16.27
CA SER A 57 -10.25 -59.14 16.44
C SER A 57 -10.33 -57.61 16.42
N THR A 58 -11.22 -57.12 15.56
CA THR A 58 -12.21 -56.05 15.79
C THR A 58 -11.78 -54.81 16.59
N PHE A 59 -11.46 -53.71 15.87
CA PHE A 59 -11.31 -52.38 16.47
C PHE A 59 -12.68 -51.77 16.82
N HIS A 60 -12.95 -51.68 18.12
CA HIS A 60 -13.99 -50.81 18.69
C HIS A 60 -13.56 -49.34 18.62
N LYS A 61 -14.48 -48.48 18.20
CA LYS A 61 -14.46 -47.01 18.35
C LYS A 61 -14.12 -46.62 19.80
N LEU A 62 -13.01 -45.92 20.00
CA LEU A 62 -12.72 -45.18 21.22
C LEU A 62 -12.90 -43.68 20.94
N LYS A 63 -13.99 -43.12 21.48
CA LYS A 63 -14.16 -41.69 21.71
C LYS A 63 -13.08 -41.24 22.69
N VAL A 64 -12.17 -40.38 22.25
CA VAL A 64 -11.29 -39.62 23.15
C VAL A 64 -12.01 -38.34 23.54
N SER A 65 -12.23 -38.15 24.84
CA SER A 65 -12.79 -36.93 25.39
C SER A 65 -11.76 -35.80 25.33
N SER A 66 -12.22 -34.66 24.84
CA SER A 66 -11.56 -33.37 24.85
C SER A 66 -11.17 -32.92 26.26
N ASN A 67 -9.87 -32.76 26.51
CA ASN A 67 -9.37 -31.81 27.51
C ASN A 67 -8.63 -30.70 26.76
N ASN A 68 -9.37 -29.62 26.52
CA ASN A 68 -8.88 -28.32 26.08
C ASN A 68 -8.19 -27.61 27.24
N ASN A 69 -7.00 -27.01 26.98
CA ASN A 69 -6.54 -25.70 27.49
C ASN A 69 -5.00 -25.50 27.49
N SER A 70 -4.26 -25.95 26.46
CA SER A 70 -2.84 -25.56 26.33
C SER A 70 -2.28 -25.39 24.91
N ILE A 71 -3.13 -25.20 23.89
CA ILE A 71 -2.72 -24.98 22.48
C ILE A 71 -3.23 -23.59 22.00
N SER A 72 -3.54 -22.65 22.89
CA SER A 72 -4.24 -21.40 22.52
C SER A 72 -3.37 -20.22 22.07
N ASP A 73 -2.03 -20.31 22.08
CA ASP A 73 -1.17 -19.11 21.89
C ASP A 73 -0.21 -19.16 20.70
N ARG A 74 -0.29 -20.16 19.81
CA ARG A 74 0.61 -20.25 18.66
C ARG A 74 -0.13 -19.96 17.36
N PHE A 75 0.27 -18.92 16.63
CA PHE A 75 -0.19 -18.69 15.27
C PHE A 75 0.19 -19.90 14.37
N LEU A 76 -0.74 -20.35 13.55
CA LEU A 76 -0.51 -21.43 12.58
C LEU A 76 0.20 -20.87 11.35
N THR A 77 1.25 -21.52 10.85
CA THR A 77 1.80 -21.18 9.53
C THR A 77 0.84 -21.64 8.42
N VAL A 78 1.04 -21.17 7.19
CA VAL A 78 0.26 -21.61 6.01
C VAL A 78 0.32 -23.14 5.88
N ASN A 79 1.51 -23.73 5.89
CA ASN A 79 1.69 -25.17 5.79
C ASN A 79 1.00 -25.94 6.94
N GLU A 80 1.05 -25.41 8.16
CA GLU A 80 0.33 -26.03 9.28
C GLU A 80 -1.18 -25.91 9.14
N TYR A 81 -1.68 -24.79 8.65
CA TYR A 81 -3.10 -24.58 8.40
C TYR A 81 -3.62 -25.52 7.32
N VAL A 82 -2.90 -25.64 6.21
CA VAL A 82 -3.30 -26.49 5.09
C VAL A 82 -3.27 -27.97 5.49
N VAL A 83 -2.28 -28.43 6.26
CA VAL A 83 -2.16 -29.84 6.67
C VAL A 83 -3.02 -30.20 7.88
N LYS A 84 -3.16 -29.33 8.88
CA LYS A 84 -3.84 -29.61 10.16
C LYS A 84 -5.21 -28.95 10.30
N GLY A 85 -5.47 -27.87 9.55
CA GLY A 85 -6.66 -27.01 9.68
C GLY A 85 -7.94 -27.57 9.05
N GLY A 86 -7.86 -28.72 8.37
CA GLY A 86 -9.02 -29.41 7.82
C GLY A 86 -9.36 -29.07 6.37
N GLU A 87 -8.52 -28.28 5.70
CA GLU A 87 -8.56 -28.11 4.24
C GLU A 87 -7.96 -29.37 3.60
N ASP A 88 -8.73 -30.13 2.80
CA ASP A 88 -8.23 -31.33 2.10
C ASP A 88 -7.42 -30.93 0.85
N VAL A 89 -6.30 -30.27 1.08
CA VAL A 89 -5.41 -29.77 0.03
C VAL A 89 -4.34 -30.83 -0.22
N GLY A 90 -4.32 -31.37 -1.45
CA GLY A 90 -3.35 -32.41 -1.83
C GLY A 90 -1.89 -31.97 -1.73
N ASP A 91 -1.01 -32.93 -1.43
CA ASP A 91 0.44 -32.71 -1.20
C ASP A 91 1.12 -31.90 -2.32
N GLU A 92 0.72 -32.09 -3.57
CA GLU A 92 1.25 -31.36 -4.74
C GLU A 92 1.02 -29.84 -4.61
N LEU A 93 -0.15 -29.41 -4.11
CA LEU A 93 -0.49 -28.00 -3.95
C LEU A 93 0.27 -27.39 -2.77
N VAL A 94 0.47 -28.14 -1.67
CA VAL A 94 1.30 -27.70 -0.53
C VAL A 94 2.73 -27.37 -0.97
N VAL A 95 3.33 -28.24 -1.81
CA VAL A 95 4.68 -28.01 -2.36
C VAL A 95 4.72 -26.76 -3.24
N LEU A 96 3.70 -26.55 -4.09
CA LEU A 96 3.58 -25.34 -4.91
C LEU A 96 3.48 -24.08 -4.04
N LEU A 97 2.61 -24.08 -3.03
CA LEU A 97 2.43 -22.95 -2.12
C LEU A 97 3.72 -22.58 -1.39
N THR A 98 4.48 -23.58 -0.93
CA THR A 98 5.78 -23.32 -0.28
C THR A 98 6.75 -22.55 -1.19
N HIS A 99 6.76 -22.86 -2.50
CA HIS A 99 7.61 -22.15 -3.47
C HIS A 99 7.07 -20.74 -3.79
N LEU A 100 5.75 -20.58 -3.87
CA LEU A 100 5.11 -19.28 -4.03
C LEU A 100 5.36 -18.37 -2.82
N GLU A 101 5.22 -18.88 -1.59
CA GLU A 101 5.54 -18.14 -0.36
C GLU A 101 6.99 -17.63 -0.36
N TYR A 102 7.93 -18.45 -0.85
CA TYR A 102 9.31 -18.01 -1.01
C TYR A 102 9.48 -16.89 -2.04
N ALA A 103 8.78 -16.98 -3.19
CA ALA A 103 8.76 -15.91 -4.19
C ALA A 103 8.20 -14.60 -3.60
N PHE A 104 7.06 -14.68 -2.90
CA PHE A 104 6.40 -13.52 -2.31
C PHE A 104 7.24 -12.85 -1.23
N LYS A 105 7.94 -13.62 -0.38
CA LYS A 105 8.88 -13.08 0.60
C LYS A 105 10.04 -12.33 -0.06
N LYS A 106 10.55 -12.83 -1.19
CA LYS A 106 11.60 -12.14 -1.95
C LYS A 106 11.10 -10.84 -2.57
N ILE A 107 9.91 -10.85 -3.17
CA ILE A 107 9.30 -9.65 -3.76
C ILE A 107 9.04 -8.61 -2.66
N ALA A 108 8.48 -9.02 -1.52
CA ALA A 108 8.27 -8.13 -0.37
C ALA A 108 9.57 -7.46 0.10
N ALA A 109 10.66 -8.23 0.22
CA ALA A 109 11.97 -7.69 0.60
C ALA A 109 12.53 -6.70 -0.44
N LEU A 110 12.31 -6.94 -1.74
CA LEU A 110 12.73 -6.04 -2.80
C LEU A 110 11.90 -4.74 -2.83
N VAL A 111 10.59 -4.85 -2.68
CA VAL A 111 9.67 -3.69 -2.63
C VAL A 111 10.02 -2.77 -1.45
N ALA A 112 10.35 -3.36 -0.28
CA ALA A 112 10.73 -2.63 0.91
C ALA A 112 12.18 -2.09 0.90
N SER A 113 13.01 -2.50 -0.07
CA SER A 113 14.43 -2.17 -0.10
C SER A 113 14.71 -0.75 -0.61
N PRO A 114 15.73 -0.05 -0.09
CA PRO A 114 16.20 1.22 -0.65
C PRO A 114 16.64 1.13 -2.13
N VAL A 115 17.09 -0.04 -2.59
CA VAL A 115 17.56 -0.27 -3.97
C VAL A 115 16.47 0.03 -5.01
N ASN A 116 15.22 -0.13 -4.61
CA ASN A 116 14.06 0.19 -5.43
C ASN A 116 14.08 1.65 -5.94
N SER A 117 14.52 2.60 -5.09
CA SER A 117 14.67 4.01 -5.49
C SER A 117 15.74 4.22 -6.57
N SER A 118 16.79 3.40 -6.58
CA SER A 118 17.87 3.44 -7.57
C SER A 118 17.49 2.76 -8.88
N LEU A 119 16.66 1.72 -8.83
CA LEU A 119 16.11 1.06 -10.03
C LEU A 119 15.22 2.01 -10.84
N GLY A 120 14.50 2.91 -10.18
CA GLY A 120 13.75 3.99 -10.83
C GLY A 120 14.64 4.99 -11.58
N LYS A 121 15.77 5.41 -10.98
CA LYS A 121 16.71 6.39 -11.57
C LYS A 121 17.57 5.85 -12.71
N SER A 122 17.87 4.55 -12.70
CA SER A 122 18.68 3.88 -13.75
C SER A 122 17.95 3.76 -15.10
N SER A 123 16.71 4.24 -15.18
CA SER A 123 15.82 4.12 -16.34
C SER A 123 15.73 5.40 -17.18
N GLY A 124 16.67 6.34 -17.02
CA GLY A 124 16.74 7.56 -17.84
C GLY A 124 16.95 7.25 -19.33
N ASP A 125 15.92 7.52 -20.12
CA ASP A 125 15.89 7.83 -21.55
C ASP A 125 16.79 7.03 -22.50
N GLY A 126 16.26 5.89 -22.97
CA GLY A 126 16.44 5.53 -24.36
C GLY A 126 15.46 6.33 -25.21
N GLU A 127 15.95 7.31 -25.97
CA GLU A 127 15.19 8.04 -27.00
C GLU A 127 14.41 7.05 -27.90
N GLY A 128 13.13 6.90 -27.60
CA GLY A 128 12.24 5.98 -28.29
C GLY A 128 10.81 6.48 -28.16
N VAL A 129 10.36 7.20 -29.18
CA VAL A 129 8.99 7.69 -29.39
C VAL A 129 8.00 6.56 -29.06
N GLY A 130 7.26 6.71 -27.94
CA GLY A 130 6.20 5.79 -27.51
C GLY A 130 6.48 5.07 -26.18
N ALA A 131 6.29 5.76 -25.05
CA ALA A 131 6.13 5.12 -23.74
C ALA A 131 4.65 4.73 -23.55
N GLY A 132 4.26 3.57 -24.08
CA GLY A 132 2.95 2.99 -23.78
C GLY A 132 2.83 2.62 -22.30
N ARG A 133 1.66 2.81 -21.70
CA ARG A 133 1.34 2.50 -20.29
C ARG A 133 1.54 1.03 -19.87
N ASP A 134 1.76 0.13 -20.82
CA ASP A 134 1.92 -1.32 -20.63
C ASP A 134 3.38 -1.79 -20.79
N LYS A 135 4.38 -0.90 -20.74
CA LYS A 135 5.79 -1.33 -20.64
C LYS A 135 6.12 -1.73 -19.19
N PRO A 136 6.65 -2.95 -18.95
CA PRO A 136 7.06 -3.40 -17.62
C PRO A 136 8.11 -2.48 -16.99
N LYS A 137 7.97 -2.17 -15.68
CA LYS A 137 9.06 -1.55 -14.90
C LYS A 137 10.13 -2.60 -14.54
N PRO A 138 11.36 -2.19 -14.18
CA PRO A 138 12.39 -3.15 -13.76
C PRO A 138 11.94 -4.10 -12.64
N LEU A 139 11.16 -3.62 -11.66
CA LEU A 139 10.69 -4.47 -10.57
C LEU A 139 9.59 -5.46 -11.02
N ASP A 140 8.83 -5.12 -12.07
CA ASP A 140 7.83 -6.02 -12.67
C ASP A 140 8.52 -7.23 -13.30
N ILE A 141 9.55 -6.97 -14.11
CA ILE A 141 10.39 -8.00 -14.75
C ILE A 141 11.03 -8.91 -13.70
N VAL A 142 11.66 -8.32 -12.67
CA VAL A 142 12.32 -9.09 -11.61
C VAL A 142 11.31 -9.93 -10.81
N SER A 143 10.13 -9.38 -10.53
CA SER A 143 9.07 -10.12 -9.83
C SER A 143 8.58 -11.30 -10.68
N ASN A 144 8.38 -11.09 -11.98
CA ASN A 144 8.01 -12.15 -12.92
C ASN A 144 9.05 -13.27 -12.97
N GLU A 145 10.34 -12.92 -13.06
CA GLU A 145 11.45 -13.88 -13.07
C GLU A 145 11.56 -14.68 -11.76
N ILE A 146 11.38 -14.02 -10.61
CA ILE A 146 11.38 -14.68 -9.29
C ILE A 146 10.26 -15.72 -9.22
N ILE A 147 9.03 -15.34 -9.62
CA ILE A 147 7.88 -16.26 -9.62
C ILE A 147 8.16 -17.42 -10.58
N LEU A 148 8.52 -17.15 -11.84
CA LEU A 148 8.82 -18.19 -12.83
C LEU A 148 9.88 -19.18 -12.36
N SER A 149 10.96 -18.69 -11.74
CA SER A 149 12.02 -19.52 -11.18
C SER A 149 11.51 -20.42 -10.05
N CYS A 150 10.69 -19.88 -9.14
CA CYS A 150 10.11 -20.65 -8.05
C CYS A 150 9.10 -21.69 -8.56
N LEU A 151 8.28 -21.34 -9.56
CA LEU A 151 7.35 -22.29 -10.19
C LEU A 151 8.08 -23.44 -10.87
N LYS A 152 9.17 -23.15 -11.61
CA LYS A 152 10.04 -24.19 -12.20
C LYS A 152 10.62 -25.12 -11.13
N ASN A 153 11.14 -24.55 -10.04
CA ASN A 153 11.76 -25.32 -8.95
C ASN A 153 10.76 -26.16 -8.16
N SER A 154 9.48 -25.77 -8.13
CA SER A 154 8.44 -26.58 -7.49
C SER A 154 8.27 -27.94 -8.16
N GLY A 155 8.45 -28.02 -9.49
CA GLY A 155 8.10 -29.20 -10.29
C GLY A 155 6.60 -29.50 -10.34
N LYS A 156 5.74 -28.56 -9.90
CA LYS A 156 4.28 -28.73 -9.77
C LYS A 156 3.47 -27.91 -10.76
N VAL A 157 4.11 -27.09 -11.60
CA VAL A 157 3.43 -26.22 -12.56
C VAL A 157 3.80 -26.59 -13.99
N ALA A 158 2.80 -26.87 -14.81
CA ALA A 158 2.94 -27.15 -16.24
C ALA A 158 2.97 -25.87 -17.07
N VAL A 159 2.19 -24.85 -16.68
CA VAL A 159 2.08 -23.58 -17.40
C VAL A 159 2.06 -22.41 -16.43
N MET A 160 2.83 -21.37 -16.75
CA MET A 160 2.71 -20.06 -16.14
C MET A 160 2.18 -19.07 -17.19
N ALA A 161 1.15 -18.31 -16.83
CA ALA A 161 0.68 -17.16 -17.59
C ALA A 161 0.84 -15.90 -16.74
N SER A 162 1.48 -14.87 -17.27
CA SER A 162 1.78 -13.63 -16.55
C SER A 162 1.15 -12.41 -17.21
N GLU A 163 0.93 -11.35 -16.45
CA GLU A 163 0.63 -10.02 -16.98
C GLU A 163 1.75 -9.49 -17.86
N GLU A 164 3.00 -9.81 -17.49
CA GLU A 164 4.23 -9.28 -18.06
C GLU A 164 4.71 -10.02 -19.32
N ASP A 165 4.07 -11.15 -19.67
CA ASP A 165 4.45 -12.00 -20.79
C ASP A 165 3.36 -12.00 -21.87
N ASP A 166 3.73 -11.75 -23.13
CA ASP A 166 2.80 -11.75 -24.27
C ASP A 166 2.09 -13.11 -24.50
N ALA A 167 2.72 -14.20 -24.05
CA ALA A 167 2.23 -15.56 -24.20
C ALA A 167 2.59 -16.43 -22.98
N PRO A 168 1.78 -17.46 -22.65
CA PRO A 168 2.07 -18.33 -21.51
C PRO A 168 3.31 -19.20 -21.72
N VAL A 169 4.05 -19.43 -20.65
CA VAL A 169 5.27 -20.23 -20.62
C VAL A 169 4.93 -21.67 -20.22
N TRP A 170 5.17 -22.62 -21.13
CA TRP A 170 5.13 -24.06 -20.81
C TRP A 170 6.41 -24.46 -20.04
N ILE A 171 6.24 -25.02 -18.85
CA ILE A 171 7.32 -25.37 -17.92
C ILE A 171 7.65 -26.86 -18.00
N THR A 172 6.65 -27.75 -17.89
CA THR A 172 6.88 -29.20 -17.88
C THR A 172 5.62 -30.01 -18.22
N ASP A 173 5.82 -31.20 -18.80
CA ASP A 173 4.74 -32.10 -19.22
C ASP A 173 4.20 -33.00 -18.10
N ASN A 174 4.75 -32.97 -16.89
CA ASN A 174 4.37 -33.89 -15.80
C ASN A 174 3.70 -33.22 -14.60
N ALA A 175 3.54 -31.90 -14.64
CA ALA A 175 2.98 -31.14 -13.54
C ALA A 175 1.44 -31.04 -13.62
N PRO A 176 0.76 -31.04 -12.47
CA PRO A 176 -0.70 -31.00 -12.41
C PRO A 176 -1.31 -29.61 -12.54
N PHE A 177 -0.57 -28.53 -12.30
CA PHE A 177 -1.15 -27.18 -12.17
C PHE A 177 -0.81 -26.21 -13.29
N VAL A 178 -1.69 -25.25 -13.48
CA VAL A 178 -1.50 -24.02 -14.27
C VAL A 178 -1.54 -22.85 -13.28
N VAL A 179 -0.58 -21.94 -13.36
CA VAL A 179 -0.55 -20.73 -12.54
C VAL A 179 -0.72 -19.51 -13.44
N VAL A 180 -1.68 -18.66 -13.09
CA VAL A 180 -1.86 -17.34 -13.72
C VAL A 180 -1.49 -16.27 -12.68
N THR A 181 -0.78 -15.22 -13.07
CA THR A 181 -0.33 -14.22 -12.10
C THR A 181 -0.22 -12.82 -12.68
N ASP A 182 -0.54 -11.83 -11.84
CA ASP A 182 -0.01 -10.48 -11.94
C ASP A 182 1.14 -10.39 -10.94
N PRO A 183 2.41 -10.39 -11.39
CA PRO A 183 3.56 -10.40 -10.50
C PRO A 183 3.61 -9.20 -9.55
N LEU A 184 3.16 -8.02 -10.00
CA LEU A 184 3.26 -6.78 -9.24
C LEU A 184 2.21 -5.72 -9.63
N ASP A 185 0.98 -5.90 -9.13
CA ASP A 185 -0.09 -4.88 -9.20
C ASP A 185 0.35 -3.58 -8.52
N GLY A 186 0.07 -2.47 -9.19
CA GLY A 186 0.31 -1.12 -8.66
C GLY A 186 1.76 -0.64 -8.78
N SER A 187 2.64 -1.35 -9.50
CA SER A 187 4.07 -1.04 -9.64
C SER A 187 4.40 0.41 -10.07
N ARG A 188 3.45 1.05 -10.76
CA ARG A 188 3.54 2.46 -11.16
C ARG A 188 3.70 3.42 -9.98
N ASN A 189 3.22 3.05 -8.79
CA ASN A 189 3.18 3.92 -7.62
C ASN A 189 4.25 3.60 -6.57
N ILE A 190 5.24 2.77 -6.93
CA ILE A 190 6.27 2.29 -6.01
C ILE A 190 7.13 3.43 -5.45
N ASP A 191 7.48 4.44 -6.26
CA ASP A 191 8.34 5.54 -5.80
C ASP A 191 7.68 6.40 -4.71
N ALA A 192 6.33 6.42 -4.68
CA ALA A 192 5.54 7.05 -3.63
C ALA A 192 5.19 6.08 -2.48
N SER A 193 5.81 4.90 -2.44
CA SER A 193 5.55 3.82 -1.48
C SER A 193 4.06 3.57 -1.27
N ILE A 194 3.26 3.63 -2.34
CA ILE A 194 1.86 3.22 -2.29
C ILE A 194 1.84 1.69 -2.20
N PRO A 195 0.86 1.09 -1.49
CA PRO A 195 0.72 -0.35 -1.43
C PRO A 195 0.67 -0.98 -2.82
N THR A 196 1.36 -2.10 -3.00
CA THR A 196 1.37 -2.92 -4.21
C THR A 196 1.06 -4.37 -3.85
N GLY A 197 0.97 -5.25 -4.83
CA GLY A 197 0.75 -6.67 -4.51
C GLY A 197 0.99 -7.62 -5.65
N THR A 198 1.03 -8.91 -5.34
CA THR A 198 1.05 -9.99 -6.35
C THR A 198 -0.32 -10.65 -6.35
N ILE A 199 -0.91 -10.90 -7.52
CA ILE A 199 -2.17 -11.65 -7.65
C ILE A 199 -1.86 -12.99 -8.31
N PHE A 200 -2.47 -14.08 -7.85
CA PHE A 200 -2.29 -15.38 -8.47
C PHE A 200 -3.55 -16.25 -8.44
N GLY A 201 -3.73 -17.05 -9.48
CA GLY A 201 -4.74 -18.10 -9.58
C GLY A 201 -4.11 -19.42 -9.97
N ILE A 202 -4.65 -20.52 -9.45
CA ILE A 202 -4.18 -21.88 -9.69
C ILE A 202 -5.33 -22.70 -10.27
N TYR A 203 -5.11 -23.31 -11.42
CA TYR A 203 -6.03 -24.24 -12.06
C TYR A 203 -5.40 -25.62 -12.16
N ASN A 204 -6.24 -26.65 -12.33
CA ASN A 204 -5.75 -27.92 -12.83
C ASN A 204 -5.38 -27.81 -14.32
N ARG A 205 -4.33 -28.51 -14.72
CA ARG A 205 -4.00 -28.71 -16.12
C ARG A 205 -5.07 -29.54 -16.82
N LEU A 206 -5.38 -29.15 -18.06
CA LEU A 206 -6.24 -29.87 -18.97
C LEU A 206 -5.41 -30.93 -19.72
N VAL A 207 -5.39 -32.15 -19.17
CA VAL A 207 -4.64 -33.30 -19.74
C VAL A 207 -5.13 -33.70 -21.13
N GLU A 208 -6.38 -33.39 -21.46
CA GLU A 208 -6.97 -33.59 -22.78
C GLU A 208 -6.30 -32.76 -23.89
N LEU A 209 -5.54 -31.72 -23.52
CA LEU A 209 -4.82 -30.84 -24.45
C LEU A 209 -3.37 -31.29 -24.71
N ASP A 210 -2.90 -32.35 -24.04
CA ASP A 210 -1.50 -32.74 -24.05
C ASP A 210 -0.94 -33.11 -25.42
N THR A 211 -1.81 -33.50 -26.37
CA THR A 211 -1.45 -33.83 -27.74
C THR A 211 -1.27 -32.62 -28.65
N LEU A 212 -1.66 -31.42 -28.20
CA LEU A 212 -1.54 -30.19 -28.99
C LEU A 212 -0.11 -29.63 -28.96
N PRO A 213 0.27 -28.80 -29.95
CA PRO A 213 1.52 -28.05 -29.91
C PRO A 213 1.68 -27.24 -28.63
N VAL A 214 2.92 -27.11 -28.15
CA VAL A 214 3.25 -26.47 -26.85
C VAL A 214 2.60 -25.10 -26.68
N GLU A 215 2.71 -24.23 -27.69
CA GLU A 215 2.14 -22.88 -27.66
C GLU A 215 0.61 -22.91 -27.52
N GLU A 216 -0.05 -23.79 -28.27
CA GLU A 216 -1.51 -23.93 -28.27
C GLU A 216 -2.02 -24.51 -26.94
N LYS A 217 -1.39 -25.59 -26.44
CA LYS A 217 -1.76 -26.16 -25.14
C LYS A 217 -1.47 -25.22 -23.98
N ALA A 218 -0.39 -24.44 -24.03
CA ALA A 218 -0.07 -23.44 -23.00
C ALA A 218 -1.14 -22.34 -22.95
N LEU A 219 -1.53 -21.82 -24.12
CA LEU A 219 -2.59 -20.82 -24.23
C LEU A 219 -3.92 -21.36 -23.71
N LEU A 220 -4.39 -22.50 -24.23
CA LEU A 220 -5.68 -23.06 -23.85
C LEU A 220 -5.76 -23.47 -22.37
N ASN A 221 -4.66 -23.97 -21.79
CA ASN A 221 -4.59 -24.24 -20.34
C ASN A 221 -4.76 -22.97 -19.50
N SER A 222 -4.35 -21.81 -20.03
CA SER A 222 -4.44 -20.50 -19.35
C SER A 222 -5.80 -19.82 -19.54
N LEU A 223 -6.57 -20.22 -20.55
CA LEU A 223 -7.90 -19.67 -20.85
C LEU A 223 -9.03 -20.45 -20.16
N GLN A 224 -8.85 -20.81 -18.90
CA GLN A 224 -9.91 -21.44 -18.11
C GLN A 224 -10.84 -20.40 -17.48
N SER A 225 -12.13 -20.70 -17.42
CA SER A 225 -13.09 -19.89 -16.65
C SER A 225 -12.70 -19.88 -15.16
N GLY A 226 -12.84 -18.72 -14.50
CA GLY A 226 -12.49 -18.56 -13.08
C GLY A 226 -13.21 -19.53 -12.13
N SER A 227 -14.37 -20.07 -12.55
CA SER A 227 -15.07 -21.14 -11.82
C SER A 227 -14.27 -22.45 -11.66
N LYS A 228 -13.19 -22.64 -12.44
CA LYS A 228 -12.30 -23.81 -12.37
C LYS A 228 -11.07 -23.60 -11.48
N LEU A 229 -10.91 -22.44 -10.85
CA LEU A 229 -9.82 -22.19 -9.91
C LEU A 229 -9.89 -23.21 -8.76
N VAL A 230 -8.77 -23.86 -8.48
CA VAL A 230 -8.63 -24.75 -7.30
C VAL A 230 -8.08 -23.98 -6.09
N ALA A 231 -7.32 -22.92 -6.34
CA ALA A 231 -6.89 -21.98 -5.34
C ALA A 231 -6.64 -20.62 -6.00
N ALA A 232 -6.79 -19.55 -5.23
CA ALA A 232 -6.43 -18.22 -5.67
C ALA A 232 -6.04 -17.36 -4.47
N GLY A 233 -5.22 -16.35 -4.72
CA GLY A 233 -4.74 -15.48 -3.68
C GLY A 233 -4.20 -14.16 -4.19
N TYR A 234 -3.91 -13.28 -3.25
CA TYR A 234 -3.02 -12.15 -3.46
C TYR A 234 -2.08 -12.00 -2.27
N VAL A 235 -0.96 -11.32 -2.51
CA VAL A 235 -0.07 -10.81 -1.46
C VAL A 235 -0.08 -9.30 -1.52
N LEU A 236 -0.44 -8.65 -0.42
CA LEU A 236 -0.41 -7.21 -0.24
C LEU A 236 0.93 -6.82 0.37
N TYR A 237 1.71 -6.00 -0.33
CA TYR A 237 2.93 -5.36 0.15
C TYR A 237 2.60 -3.95 0.63
N SER A 238 2.41 -3.80 1.94
CA SER A 238 2.02 -2.54 2.59
C SER A 238 2.66 -2.47 3.98
N SER A 239 2.09 -1.67 4.88
CA SER A 239 2.47 -1.52 6.29
C SER A 239 2.74 -2.87 7.00
N ALA A 240 2.02 -3.91 6.60
CA ALA A 240 2.36 -5.31 6.82
C ALA A 240 2.28 -6.08 5.49
N THR A 241 3.09 -7.13 5.34
CA THR A 241 2.97 -8.06 4.20
C THR A 241 1.94 -9.13 4.51
N ILE A 242 0.84 -9.15 3.75
CA ILE A 242 -0.32 -10.03 4.01
C ILE A 242 -0.61 -10.89 2.79
N MET A 243 -0.58 -12.20 2.95
CA MET A 243 -1.07 -13.16 1.95
C MET A 243 -2.51 -13.53 2.26
N CYS A 244 -3.44 -13.18 1.37
CA CYS A 244 -4.83 -13.63 1.41
C CYS A 244 -5.02 -14.75 0.38
N VAL A 245 -5.53 -15.91 0.81
CA VAL A 245 -5.65 -17.09 -0.04
C VAL A 245 -6.94 -17.85 0.26
N SER A 246 -7.47 -18.51 -0.76
CA SER A 246 -8.55 -19.50 -0.66
C SER A 246 -8.15 -20.78 -1.41
N PHE A 247 -8.52 -21.92 -0.82
CA PHE A 247 -8.39 -23.26 -1.40
C PHE A 247 -9.74 -23.88 -1.81
N GLY A 248 -10.78 -23.03 -1.92
CA GLY A 248 -12.15 -23.46 -2.23
C GLY A 248 -13.10 -23.55 -1.02
N SER A 249 -12.59 -23.42 0.20
CA SER A 249 -13.35 -23.53 1.46
C SER A 249 -13.29 -22.26 2.32
N GLY A 250 -13.50 -21.10 1.72
CA GLY A 250 -13.40 -19.80 2.40
C GLY A 250 -12.07 -19.10 2.13
N ALA A 251 -11.97 -17.86 2.61
CA ALA A 251 -10.80 -17.01 2.43
C ALA A 251 -10.09 -16.77 3.77
N HIS A 252 -8.77 -16.76 3.76
CA HIS A 252 -7.93 -16.62 4.95
C HIS A 252 -6.81 -15.64 4.68
N ALA A 253 -6.41 -14.84 5.67
CA ALA A 253 -5.21 -14.01 5.57
C ALA A 253 -4.15 -14.42 6.58
N PHE A 254 -2.92 -14.46 6.07
CA PHE A 254 -1.70 -14.75 6.80
C PHE A 254 -0.79 -13.53 6.72
N THR A 255 -0.26 -13.09 7.84
CA THR A 255 0.67 -11.96 7.92
C THR A 255 2.09 -12.51 8.04
N LEU A 256 3.04 -11.92 7.32
CA LEU A 256 4.45 -12.30 7.43
C LEU A 256 4.99 -11.89 8.80
N ASP A 257 5.42 -12.88 9.60
CA ASP A 257 6.20 -12.63 10.80
C ASP A 257 7.67 -12.48 10.42
N HIS A 258 8.19 -11.25 10.48
CA HIS A 258 9.59 -10.97 10.17
C HIS A 258 10.57 -11.59 11.17
N THR A 259 10.13 -12.01 12.36
CA THR A 259 10.99 -12.65 13.36
C THR A 259 11.25 -14.13 13.05
N THR A 260 10.28 -14.82 12.42
CA THR A 260 10.43 -16.23 12.03
C THR A 260 10.63 -16.43 10.53
N GLY A 261 10.21 -15.45 9.71
CA GLY A 261 10.20 -15.54 8.24
C GLY A 261 9.02 -16.35 7.68
N ASP A 262 7.97 -16.57 8.48
CA ASP A 262 6.80 -17.36 8.10
C ASP A 262 5.54 -16.51 7.92
N PHE A 263 4.69 -16.88 6.97
CA PHE A 263 3.32 -16.39 6.91
C PHE A 263 2.49 -17.11 7.97
N VAL A 264 1.94 -16.35 8.92
CA VAL A 264 1.17 -16.89 10.05
C VAL A 264 -0.28 -16.41 10.02
N LEU A 265 -1.22 -17.29 10.36
CA LEU A 265 -2.65 -17.07 10.24
C LEU A 265 -3.13 -15.97 11.20
N THR A 266 -3.57 -14.84 10.66
CA THR A 266 -4.07 -13.70 11.44
C THR A 266 -5.59 -13.53 11.32
N HIS A 267 -6.14 -13.85 10.15
CA HIS A 267 -7.57 -13.73 9.86
C HIS A 267 -8.11 -15.03 9.26
N PRO A 268 -8.56 -15.98 10.11
CA PRO A 268 -9.25 -17.18 9.64
C PRO A 268 -10.66 -16.84 9.15
N ASN A 269 -11.12 -17.50 8.09
CA ASN A 269 -12.51 -17.48 7.62
C ASN A 269 -13.06 -16.07 7.42
N ILE A 270 -12.33 -15.24 6.68
CA ILE A 270 -12.73 -13.87 6.36
C ILE A 270 -14.12 -13.88 5.74
N LYS A 271 -14.99 -13.02 6.26
CA LYS A 271 -16.31 -12.75 5.71
C LYS A 271 -16.42 -11.28 5.39
N ILE A 272 -16.67 -10.99 4.12
CA ILE A 272 -16.97 -9.63 3.71
C ILE A 272 -18.32 -9.23 4.30
N PRO A 273 -18.46 -8.01 4.87
CA PRO A 273 -19.76 -7.52 5.30
C PRO A 273 -20.78 -7.59 4.17
N ALA A 274 -22.03 -7.96 4.49
CA ALA A 274 -23.11 -8.00 3.50
C ALA A 274 -23.32 -6.63 2.81
N ARG A 275 -23.01 -5.55 3.53
CA ARG A 275 -23.03 -4.17 3.09
C ARG A 275 -21.97 -3.34 3.81
N GLY A 276 -21.29 -2.45 3.11
CA GLY A 276 -20.36 -1.48 3.69
C GLY A 276 -20.83 -0.03 3.60
N GLN A 277 -19.87 0.89 3.81
CA GLN A 277 -20.08 2.35 3.75
C GLN A 277 -18.94 3.04 3.00
N ILE A 278 -18.24 2.30 2.14
CA ILE A 278 -17.09 2.76 1.37
C ILE A 278 -17.31 2.41 -0.10
N TYR A 279 -17.06 3.36 -0.98
CA TYR A 279 -16.89 3.08 -2.40
C TYR A 279 -15.49 3.50 -2.85
N SER A 280 -14.94 2.78 -3.81
CA SER A 280 -13.57 2.97 -4.28
C SER A 280 -13.45 2.98 -5.78
N VAL A 281 -13.23 4.17 -6.32
CA VAL A 281 -13.14 4.46 -7.74
C VAL A 281 -12.37 5.76 -7.96
N ASN A 282 -11.75 5.92 -9.13
CA ASN A 282 -11.15 7.20 -9.52
C ASN A 282 -12.23 8.24 -9.84
N ASP A 283 -12.67 8.97 -8.81
CA ASP A 283 -13.73 9.96 -8.86
C ASP A 283 -13.49 11.12 -9.83
N ALA A 284 -12.24 11.33 -10.28
CA ALA A 284 -11.98 12.33 -11.29
C ALA A 284 -12.59 12.03 -12.66
N ARG A 285 -13.00 10.77 -12.89
CA ARG A 285 -13.68 10.33 -14.10
C ARG A 285 -15.20 10.50 -14.04
N TYR A 286 -15.75 11.14 -13.00
CA TYR A 286 -17.19 11.32 -12.82
C TYR A 286 -17.93 11.81 -14.09
N PHE A 287 -17.35 12.77 -14.82
CA PHE A 287 -17.95 13.30 -16.06
C PHE A 287 -17.84 12.37 -17.27
N ASP A 288 -16.95 11.38 -17.22
CA ASP A 288 -16.75 10.38 -18.28
C ASP A 288 -17.62 9.11 -18.04
N TRP A 289 -18.23 8.97 -16.86
CA TRP A 289 -19.03 7.80 -16.49
C TRP A 289 -20.37 7.73 -17.20
N PRO A 290 -20.97 6.54 -17.35
CA PRO A 290 -22.35 6.40 -17.78
C PRO A 290 -23.33 6.95 -16.73
N GLU A 291 -24.58 7.22 -17.14
CA GLU A 291 -25.60 7.79 -16.25
C GLU A 291 -25.91 6.89 -15.06
N GLY A 292 -25.99 5.58 -15.25
CA GLY A 292 -26.29 4.62 -14.17
C GLY A 292 -25.26 4.72 -13.05
N LEU A 293 -23.96 4.70 -13.38
CA LEU A 293 -22.89 4.84 -12.40
C LEU A 293 -22.92 6.19 -11.68
N ARG A 294 -23.12 7.31 -12.40
CA ARG A 294 -23.24 8.64 -11.77
C ARG A 294 -24.38 8.68 -10.76
N ARG A 295 -25.56 8.18 -11.14
CA ARG A 295 -26.72 8.12 -10.25
C ARG A 295 -26.47 7.28 -9.01
N TYR A 296 -25.84 6.12 -9.15
CA TYR A 296 -25.45 5.29 -8.00
C TYR A 296 -24.53 6.07 -7.04
N ILE A 297 -23.43 6.63 -7.56
CA ILE A 297 -22.45 7.37 -6.75
C ILE A 297 -23.11 8.57 -6.06
N ASP A 298 -23.89 9.37 -6.76
CA ASP A 298 -24.57 10.52 -6.15
C ASP A 298 -25.58 10.11 -5.08
N THR A 299 -26.24 8.96 -5.27
CA THR A 299 -27.21 8.41 -4.33
C THR A 299 -26.52 7.99 -3.01
N VAL A 300 -25.43 7.22 -3.09
CA VAL A 300 -24.72 6.73 -1.89
C VAL A 300 -23.98 7.85 -1.14
N ARG A 301 -23.47 8.86 -1.87
CA ARG A 301 -22.86 10.07 -1.26
C ARG A 301 -23.83 10.87 -0.39
N GLN A 302 -25.09 10.93 -0.82
CA GLN A 302 -26.13 11.66 -0.11
C GLN A 302 -26.84 10.80 0.95
N GLY A 303 -26.48 9.53 1.09
CA GLY A 303 -27.18 8.60 1.99
C GLY A 303 -28.63 8.35 1.57
N LYS A 304 -28.89 8.36 0.25
CA LYS A 304 -30.21 8.12 -0.36
C LYS A 304 -30.34 6.74 -0.99
N GLY A 305 -29.32 5.88 -0.81
CA GLY A 305 -29.34 4.51 -1.32
C GLY A 305 -30.33 3.64 -0.58
N LYS A 306 -30.42 2.36 -0.96
CA LYS A 306 -31.19 1.36 -0.20
C LYS A 306 -30.76 1.33 1.27
N TYR A 307 -29.50 1.67 1.53
CA TYR A 307 -28.98 1.96 2.86
C TYR A 307 -28.84 3.46 3.10
N PRO A 308 -29.60 4.04 4.06
CA PRO A 308 -29.69 5.48 4.26
C PRO A 308 -28.51 6.04 5.08
N LYS A 309 -27.28 5.66 4.75
CA LYS A 309 -26.05 6.24 5.32
C LYS A 309 -25.17 6.79 4.21
N LYS A 310 -24.52 7.93 4.46
CA LYS A 310 -23.57 8.52 3.52
C LYS A 310 -22.31 7.65 3.45
N TYR A 311 -21.92 7.26 2.24
CA TYR A 311 -20.68 6.51 2.02
C TYR A 311 -19.47 7.44 2.18
N SER A 312 -18.29 6.84 2.25
CA SER A 312 -17.00 7.51 2.13
C SER A 312 -16.29 7.05 0.87
N ALA A 313 -15.56 7.96 0.21
CA ALA A 313 -14.70 7.60 -0.92
C ALA A 313 -13.35 7.15 -0.37
N ARG A 314 -12.77 6.11 -0.95
CA ARG A 314 -11.36 5.71 -0.76
C ARG A 314 -10.82 5.29 -2.10
N TYR A 315 -9.63 5.69 -2.50
CA TYR A 315 -9.04 5.21 -3.75
C TYR A 315 -7.53 5.23 -3.65
N ILE A 316 -6.96 4.08 -3.26
CA ILE A 316 -5.52 3.92 -3.04
C ILE A 316 -4.80 3.87 -4.39
N CYS A 317 -5.46 3.35 -5.43
CA CYS A 317 -4.90 3.12 -6.76
C CYS A 317 -3.91 1.94 -6.83
N SER A 318 -4.15 0.92 -6.00
CA SER A 318 -3.73 -0.46 -6.21
C SER A 318 -4.99 -1.32 -6.09
N LEU A 319 -5.21 -2.18 -7.08
CA LEU A 319 -6.38 -3.06 -7.11
C LEU A 319 -6.37 -3.98 -5.89
N VAL A 320 -5.20 -4.54 -5.56
CA VAL A 320 -5.01 -5.42 -4.40
C VAL A 320 -5.33 -4.67 -3.09
N ALA A 321 -4.81 -3.47 -2.92
CA ALA A 321 -5.04 -2.68 -1.69
C ALA A 321 -6.50 -2.23 -1.55
N ASP A 322 -7.11 -1.76 -2.63
CA ASP A 322 -8.52 -1.36 -2.64
C ASP A 322 -9.46 -2.55 -2.40
N PHE A 323 -9.13 -3.72 -2.95
CA PHE A 323 -9.87 -4.95 -2.70
C PHE A 323 -9.66 -5.49 -1.28
N HIS A 324 -8.44 -5.52 -0.75
CA HIS A 324 -8.16 -5.99 0.61
C HIS A 324 -8.95 -5.18 1.65
N ARG A 325 -8.97 -3.84 1.54
CA ARG A 325 -9.82 -2.99 2.38
C ARG A 325 -11.30 -3.34 2.24
N THR A 326 -11.76 -3.56 1.01
CA THR A 326 -13.16 -3.91 0.74
C THR A 326 -13.53 -5.27 1.33
N LEU A 327 -12.60 -6.22 1.32
CA LEU A 327 -12.76 -7.53 1.95
C LEU A 327 -12.93 -7.41 3.47
N MET A 328 -12.19 -6.50 4.11
CA MET A 328 -12.21 -6.29 5.56
C MET A 328 -13.38 -5.42 6.04
N TYR A 329 -13.70 -4.33 5.33
CA TYR A 329 -14.67 -3.31 5.77
C TYR A 329 -15.97 -3.28 4.98
N GLY A 330 -16.08 -4.09 3.93
CA GLY A 330 -17.22 -4.09 3.01
C GLY A 330 -17.25 -2.87 2.09
N GLY A 331 -18.32 -2.75 1.32
CA GLY A 331 -18.50 -1.71 0.31
C GLY A 331 -18.13 -2.22 -1.08
N VAL A 332 -17.68 -1.32 -1.96
CA VAL A 332 -17.32 -1.68 -3.35
C VAL A 332 -15.98 -1.10 -3.77
N ALA A 333 -15.08 -1.96 -4.26
CA ALA A 333 -13.95 -1.57 -5.10
C ALA A 333 -14.32 -1.76 -6.57
N MET A 334 -14.11 -0.73 -7.38
CA MET A 334 -14.52 -0.76 -8.78
C MET A 334 -13.55 -0.05 -9.72
N ASN A 335 -13.40 -0.63 -10.91
CA ASN A 335 -12.89 0.03 -12.09
C ASN A 335 -13.93 -0.13 -13.21
N PRO A 336 -14.76 0.89 -13.47
CA PRO A 336 -15.86 0.77 -14.43
C PRO A 336 -15.39 0.71 -15.88
N ARG A 337 -14.11 0.95 -16.16
CA ARG A 337 -13.53 0.91 -17.50
C ARG A 337 -13.09 -0.50 -17.86
N ASP A 338 -13.10 -0.78 -19.15
CA ASP A 338 -12.47 -1.97 -19.74
C ASP A 338 -10.92 -1.89 -19.66
N HIS A 339 -10.37 -2.12 -18.46
CA HIS A 339 -8.96 -1.90 -18.17
C HIS A 339 -8.30 -3.06 -17.42
N LEU A 340 -9.00 -3.73 -16.52
CA LEU A 340 -8.42 -4.83 -15.71
C LEU A 340 -8.56 -6.15 -16.45
N ARG A 341 -7.60 -7.06 -16.30
CA ARG A 341 -7.50 -8.30 -17.04
C ARG A 341 -8.26 -9.44 -16.36
N LEU A 342 -8.98 -10.21 -17.16
CA LEU A 342 -9.83 -11.30 -16.69
C LEU A 342 -9.02 -12.41 -16.01
N VAL A 343 -7.95 -12.86 -16.66
CA VAL A 343 -7.28 -14.13 -16.34
C VAL A 343 -6.56 -14.07 -14.99
N TYR A 344 -5.76 -13.02 -14.75
CA TYR A 344 -4.86 -12.94 -13.61
C TYR A 344 -5.18 -11.80 -12.62
N GLU A 345 -6.14 -10.92 -12.90
CA GLU A 345 -6.66 -9.93 -11.93
C GLU A 345 -8.09 -10.27 -11.51
N ALA A 346 -9.05 -10.24 -12.44
CA ALA A 346 -10.47 -10.34 -12.10
C ALA A 346 -10.88 -11.72 -11.58
N ASN A 347 -10.43 -12.81 -12.22
CA ASN A 347 -10.77 -14.18 -11.82
C ASN A 347 -10.25 -14.51 -10.40
N PRO A 348 -8.94 -14.34 -10.08
CA PRO A 348 -8.44 -14.62 -8.74
C PRO A 348 -9.13 -13.81 -7.64
N LEU A 349 -9.32 -12.50 -7.84
CA LEU A 349 -9.93 -11.65 -6.82
C LEU A 349 -11.42 -11.90 -6.66
N SER A 350 -12.14 -12.21 -7.75
CA SER A 350 -13.56 -12.60 -7.66
C SER A 350 -13.74 -13.95 -6.97
N PHE A 351 -12.81 -14.88 -7.16
CA PHE A 351 -12.81 -16.16 -6.42
C PHE A 351 -12.69 -15.92 -4.93
N LEU A 352 -11.74 -15.09 -4.50
CA LEU A 352 -11.61 -14.70 -3.09
C LEU A 352 -12.86 -13.98 -2.56
N ALA A 353 -13.42 -13.04 -3.34
CA ALA A 353 -14.61 -12.31 -2.95
C ALA A 353 -15.77 -13.28 -2.66
N GLU A 354 -16.06 -14.22 -3.55
CA GLU A 354 -17.15 -15.19 -3.39
C GLU A 354 -16.89 -16.17 -2.25
N GLN A 355 -15.64 -16.61 -2.04
CA GLN A 355 -15.25 -17.46 -0.92
C GLN A 355 -15.43 -16.75 0.44
N ALA A 356 -15.31 -15.43 0.46
CA ALA A 356 -15.62 -14.59 1.61
C ALA A 356 -17.11 -14.20 1.73
N GLY A 357 -17.99 -14.64 0.81
CA GLY A 357 -19.42 -14.31 0.80
C GLY A 357 -19.79 -13.02 0.06
N GLY A 358 -18.85 -12.45 -0.71
CA GLY A 358 -19.01 -11.27 -1.55
C GLY A 358 -19.40 -11.60 -2.98
N LYS A 359 -19.25 -10.60 -3.86
CA LYS A 359 -19.50 -10.74 -5.30
C LYS A 359 -18.41 -10.10 -6.13
N GLY A 360 -18.11 -10.74 -7.27
CA GLY A 360 -17.37 -10.17 -8.38
C GLY A 360 -18.24 -10.09 -9.63
N SER A 361 -18.39 -8.89 -10.18
CA SER A 361 -19.22 -8.60 -11.35
C SER A 361 -18.48 -7.72 -12.35
N ASP A 362 -18.78 -7.88 -13.65
CA ASP A 362 -18.40 -6.90 -14.67
C ASP A 362 -19.38 -5.71 -14.74
N GLY A 363 -20.39 -5.68 -13.86
CA GLY A 363 -21.52 -4.75 -13.86
C GLY A 363 -22.79 -5.33 -14.51
N LYS A 364 -22.70 -6.51 -15.14
CA LYS A 364 -23.82 -7.24 -15.77
C LYS A 364 -23.76 -8.75 -15.52
N ASN A 365 -22.56 -9.33 -15.53
CA ASN A 365 -22.29 -10.75 -15.45
C ASN A 365 -21.36 -11.04 -14.26
N ARG A 366 -21.57 -12.20 -13.64
CA ARG A 366 -20.64 -12.76 -12.64
C ARG A 366 -19.29 -13.07 -13.30
N ILE A 367 -18.19 -12.54 -12.75
CA ILE A 367 -16.84 -12.68 -13.32
C ILE A 367 -16.44 -14.13 -13.52
N LEU A 368 -16.61 -14.98 -12.50
CA LEU A 368 -16.18 -16.38 -12.55
C LEU A 368 -16.96 -17.24 -13.56
N SER A 369 -18.07 -16.73 -14.11
CA SER A 369 -18.84 -17.39 -15.17
C SER A 369 -18.36 -17.02 -16.58
N ILE A 370 -17.48 -16.04 -16.71
CA ILE A 370 -16.96 -15.59 -18.01
C ILE A 370 -15.91 -16.60 -18.49
N GLN A 371 -16.02 -17.01 -19.75
CA GLN A 371 -15.03 -17.83 -20.43
C GLN A 371 -14.01 -16.91 -21.12
N PRO A 372 -12.73 -16.90 -20.72
CA PRO A 372 -11.71 -16.10 -21.39
C PRO A 372 -11.56 -16.55 -22.84
N VAL A 373 -11.47 -15.58 -23.76
CA VAL A 373 -11.20 -15.81 -25.19
C VAL A 373 -9.81 -15.32 -25.63
N LYS A 374 -9.16 -14.51 -24.79
CA LYS A 374 -7.79 -14.01 -24.98
C LYS A 374 -7.09 -13.94 -23.62
N LEU A 375 -5.77 -14.10 -23.62
CA LEU A 375 -4.96 -14.07 -22.40
C LEU A 375 -5.11 -12.73 -21.66
N HIS A 376 -4.86 -11.63 -22.37
CA HIS A 376 -4.98 -10.27 -21.85
C HIS A 376 -6.37 -9.66 -22.10
N GLN A 377 -7.44 -10.46 -22.06
CA GLN A 377 -8.81 -9.95 -22.16
C GLN A 377 -9.08 -8.98 -21.00
N ARG A 378 -9.45 -7.74 -21.32
CA ARG A 378 -9.81 -6.73 -20.33
C ARG A 378 -11.32 -6.71 -20.08
N LEU A 379 -11.73 -6.15 -18.94
CA LEU A 379 -13.12 -5.87 -18.58
C LEU A 379 -13.25 -4.79 -17.48
N PRO A 380 -14.44 -4.16 -17.35
CA PRO A 380 -14.87 -3.49 -16.12
C PRO A 380 -14.96 -4.46 -14.97
N LEU A 381 -14.55 -4.07 -13.76
CA LEU A 381 -14.56 -4.94 -12.58
C LEU A 381 -15.17 -4.23 -11.39
N PHE A 382 -16.09 -4.92 -10.72
CA PHE A 382 -16.73 -4.50 -9.47
C PHE A 382 -16.62 -5.66 -8.47
N LEU A 383 -15.96 -5.42 -7.35
CA LEU A 383 -15.73 -6.39 -6.28
C LEU A 383 -16.27 -5.82 -4.97
N GLY A 384 -17.03 -6.60 -4.20
CA GLY A 384 -17.42 -6.13 -2.88
C GLY A 384 -18.57 -6.87 -2.21
N SER A 385 -19.16 -6.15 -1.26
CA SER A 385 -20.32 -6.56 -0.47
C SER A 385 -21.49 -6.92 -1.38
N PRO A 386 -22.17 -8.06 -1.15
CA PRO A 386 -23.22 -8.53 -2.03
C PRO A 386 -24.36 -7.53 -2.21
N ASP A 387 -24.81 -6.87 -1.15
CA ASP A 387 -25.93 -5.92 -1.21
C ASP A 387 -25.55 -4.63 -1.95
N ASP A 388 -24.28 -4.21 -1.86
CA ASP A 388 -23.78 -3.02 -2.55
C ASP A 388 -23.63 -3.27 -4.04
N ILE A 389 -23.13 -4.46 -4.43
CA ILE A 389 -23.03 -4.86 -5.84
C ILE A 389 -24.42 -4.98 -6.46
N GLU A 390 -25.39 -5.62 -5.79
CA GLU A 390 -26.77 -5.72 -6.28
C GLU A 390 -27.45 -4.36 -6.42
N GLU A 391 -27.20 -3.44 -5.49
CA GLU A 391 -27.70 -2.08 -5.61
C GLU A 391 -27.06 -1.35 -6.78
N LEU A 392 -25.74 -1.41 -6.95
CA LEU A 392 -25.01 -0.80 -8.06
C LEU A 392 -25.55 -1.30 -9.41
N GLU A 393 -25.70 -2.61 -9.60
CA GLU A 393 -26.21 -3.23 -10.83
C GLU A 393 -27.64 -2.78 -11.15
N SER A 394 -28.46 -2.49 -10.13
CA SER A 394 -29.84 -2.03 -10.33
C SER A 394 -29.96 -0.67 -11.02
N TYR A 395 -28.87 0.11 -11.12
CA TYR A 395 -28.83 1.37 -11.86
C TYR A 395 -28.63 1.21 -13.38
N GLY A 396 -28.42 -0.02 -13.86
CA GLY A 396 -28.33 -0.34 -15.28
C GLY A 396 -26.94 -0.08 -15.87
N ASP A 397 -26.79 1.01 -16.60
CA ASP A 397 -25.53 1.31 -17.30
C ASP A 397 -24.45 1.83 -16.34
N VAL A 398 -23.67 0.89 -15.79
CA VAL A 398 -22.56 1.16 -14.86
C VAL A 398 -21.17 0.96 -15.48
N GLN A 399 -21.11 0.37 -16.68
CA GLN A 399 -19.87 0.10 -17.41
C GLN A 399 -19.45 1.32 -18.23
N GLN A 400 -18.27 1.86 -17.95
CA GLN A 400 -17.66 2.90 -18.78
C GLN A 400 -17.04 2.27 -20.04
N THR A 401 -17.89 2.04 -21.05
CA THR A 401 -17.50 1.47 -22.35
C THR A 401 -16.91 2.51 -23.30
N VAL A 402 -17.21 3.80 -23.09
CA VAL A 402 -16.63 4.92 -23.84
C VAL A 402 -15.59 5.61 -22.96
N ASN A 403 -14.36 5.72 -23.48
CA ASN A 403 -13.23 6.35 -22.78
C ASN A 403 -12.81 7.65 -23.50
N PRO A 404 -13.55 8.75 -23.34
CA PRO A 404 -13.25 9.99 -24.05
C PRO A 404 -11.94 10.64 -23.56
N GLY A 405 -11.01 10.86 -24.49
CA GLY A 405 -9.70 11.46 -24.22
C GLY A 405 -8.63 10.47 -23.75
N TYR A 406 -8.77 9.19 -24.14
CA TYR A 406 -7.82 8.13 -23.85
C TYR A 406 -7.36 7.49 -25.17
N ASP A 407 -6.56 8.23 -25.94
CA ASP A 407 -5.70 7.56 -26.92
C ASP A 407 -4.66 6.75 -26.14
N ILE A 408 -4.42 5.51 -26.56
CA ILE A 408 -3.50 4.56 -25.91
C ILE A 408 -2.03 5.09 -25.92
N SER A 409 -1.78 6.25 -26.54
CA SER A 409 -0.47 6.81 -26.83
C SER A 409 -0.04 8.03 -26.03
N GLU A 410 -0.81 8.55 -25.07
CA GLU A 410 -0.36 9.72 -24.31
C GLU A 410 -0.58 9.53 -22.81
N ASP A 411 0.52 9.36 -22.06
CA ASP A 411 0.66 9.94 -20.72
C ASP A 411 2.08 9.81 -20.15
N TYR A 412 2.47 10.89 -19.45
CA TYR A 412 3.70 11.12 -18.68
C TYR A 412 5.00 11.35 -19.46
N GLU A 413 5.15 12.56 -20.02
CA GLU A 413 6.46 13.22 -19.93
C GLU A 413 6.66 13.62 -18.46
N GLY A 414 7.50 12.86 -17.75
CA GLY A 414 8.10 13.39 -16.53
C GLY A 414 8.89 14.64 -16.92
N LEU A 415 8.59 15.77 -16.30
CA LEU A 415 9.48 16.93 -16.35
C LEU A 415 10.73 16.57 -15.54
N SER A 416 11.69 15.91 -16.19
CA SER A 416 13.05 15.80 -15.70
C SER A 416 13.81 17.07 -16.11
N ASP A 417 13.62 18.15 -15.36
CA ASP A 417 14.67 19.17 -15.29
C ASP A 417 15.74 18.66 -14.33
N ASP A 418 16.53 17.68 -14.76
CA ASP A 418 17.73 17.30 -14.04
C ASP A 418 18.92 18.01 -14.69
N LYS A 419 19.45 19.02 -13.97
CA LYS A 419 20.76 19.57 -14.28
C LYS A 419 21.78 18.49 -13.94
N GLY A 420 22.46 17.98 -14.98
CA GLY A 420 23.45 16.92 -14.87
C GLY A 420 24.30 17.01 -13.61
N PHE A 421 24.24 15.93 -12.82
CA PHE A 421 25.15 15.70 -11.73
C PHE A 421 26.35 14.89 -12.22
N SER A 422 27.53 15.26 -11.72
CA SER A 422 28.79 14.57 -11.94
C SER A 422 28.75 13.17 -11.33
N ASP A 423 29.13 12.17 -12.14
CA ASP A 423 29.42 10.78 -11.78
C ASP A 423 30.59 10.65 -10.78
N ASP A 424 30.40 11.11 -9.55
CA ASP A 424 31.35 10.80 -8.47
C ASP A 424 30.69 10.88 -7.09
N ILE A 425 29.78 9.96 -6.79
CA ILE A 425 29.46 9.58 -5.41
C ILE A 425 29.55 8.07 -5.34
N SER A 426 30.59 7.58 -4.66
CA SER A 426 30.82 6.19 -4.32
C SER A 426 29.54 5.47 -3.89
N ASP A 427 29.41 4.19 -4.26
CA ASP A 427 28.37 3.16 -3.95
C ASP A 427 27.95 2.98 -2.46
N ARG A 428 28.08 3.99 -1.61
CA ARG A 428 27.74 3.95 -0.19
C ARG A 428 26.47 4.77 0.07
N PHE A 429 25.39 4.06 0.36
CA PHE A 429 24.21 4.63 0.98
C PHE A 429 24.60 5.37 2.28
N LEU A 430 24.27 6.66 2.38
CA LEU A 430 24.50 7.46 3.59
C LEU A 430 23.38 7.23 4.60
N THR A 431 23.74 6.91 5.83
CA THR A 431 22.77 6.87 6.94
C THR A 431 22.34 8.27 7.35
N VAL A 432 21.21 8.40 8.06
CA VAL A 432 20.74 9.68 8.60
C VAL A 432 21.82 10.34 9.45
N ASN A 433 22.43 9.62 10.39
CA ASN A 433 23.47 10.14 11.27
C ASN A 433 24.71 10.64 10.51
N GLU A 434 25.14 9.92 9.47
CA GLU A 434 26.24 10.38 8.60
C GLU A 434 25.87 11.66 7.87
N TYR A 435 24.63 11.75 7.36
CA TYR A 435 24.10 12.90 6.64
C TYR A 435 23.99 14.15 7.52
N VAL A 436 23.41 14.01 8.72
CA VAL A 436 23.18 15.16 9.62
C VAL A 436 24.41 15.60 10.40
N GLY A 437 25.40 14.72 10.57
CA GLY A 437 26.63 15.03 11.30
C GLY A 437 27.67 15.75 10.45
N LYS A 438 28.32 15.05 9.52
CA LYS A 438 29.45 15.60 8.74
C LYS A 438 29.29 15.47 7.22
N GLY A 439 28.27 14.76 6.75
CA GLY A 439 28.08 14.40 5.34
C GLY A 439 27.11 15.29 4.55
N GLY A 440 26.36 16.19 5.20
CA GLY A 440 25.32 16.99 4.54
C GLY A 440 24.98 18.31 5.23
N GLU A 441 24.30 18.26 6.39
CA GLU A 441 23.62 19.42 6.98
C GLU A 441 24.29 20.03 8.23
N ASP A 442 25.18 19.29 8.92
CA ASP A 442 25.85 19.66 10.18
C ASP A 442 24.93 20.36 11.19
N VAL A 443 23.94 19.62 11.68
CA VAL A 443 22.86 20.15 12.54
C VAL A 443 23.25 20.33 14.02
N GLY A 444 24.51 20.00 14.36
CA GLY A 444 25.02 20.00 15.73
C GLY A 444 24.70 18.73 16.54
N ASP A 445 25.60 18.38 17.45
CA ASP A 445 25.61 17.11 18.20
C ASP A 445 24.30 16.84 18.97
N GLU A 446 23.68 17.87 19.54
CA GLU A 446 22.46 17.74 20.34
C GLU A 446 21.29 17.22 19.50
N LEU A 447 21.12 17.72 18.27
CA LEU A 447 20.04 17.27 17.39
C LEU A 447 20.34 15.89 16.80
N VAL A 448 21.61 15.57 16.49
CA VAL A 448 22.02 14.22 16.07
C VAL A 448 21.64 13.17 17.12
N VAL A 449 21.91 13.44 18.40
CA VAL A 449 21.54 12.52 19.51
C VAL A 449 20.03 12.35 19.62
N LEU A 450 19.26 13.44 19.47
CA LEU A 450 17.80 13.37 19.47
C LEU A 450 17.27 12.52 18.30
N LEU A 451 17.76 12.75 17.08
CA LEU A 451 17.37 12.00 15.89
C LEU A 451 17.67 10.52 16.02
N THR A 452 18.83 10.14 16.57
CA THR A 452 19.18 8.73 16.83
C THR A 452 18.13 8.04 17.72
N HIS A 453 17.63 8.73 18.75
CA HIS A 453 16.60 8.17 19.64
C HIS A 453 15.22 8.11 18.97
N LEU A 454 14.88 9.11 18.15
CA LEU A 454 13.66 9.11 17.35
C LEU A 454 13.68 7.99 16.30
N GLU A 455 14.77 7.80 15.57
CA GLU A 455 14.95 6.68 14.62
C GLU A 455 14.72 5.33 15.30
N TYR A 456 15.24 5.14 16.51
CA TYR A 456 14.99 3.93 17.28
C TYR A 456 13.51 3.76 17.64
N ALA A 457 12.81 4.84 18.03
CA ALA A 457 11.37 4.82 18.25
C ALA A 457 10.61 4.42 16.98
N PHE A 458 10.92 5.04 15.84
CA PHE A 458 10.24 4.80 14.57
C PHE A 458 10.47 3.38 14.06
N LYS A 459 11.69 2.84 14.20
CA LYS A 459 11.98 1.43 13.87
C LYS A 459 11.15 0.46 14.70
N LYS A 460 10.95 0.75 16.00
CA LYS A 460 10.07 -0.06 16.86
C LYS A 460 8.61 0.01 16.43
N ILE A 461 8.11 1.21 16.15
CA ILE A 461 6.72 1.39 15.70
C ILE A 461 6.50 0.67 14.37
N ALA A 462 7.41 0.82 13.40
CA ALA A 462 7.35 0.11 12.13
C ALA A 462 7.28 -1.42 12.32
N ALA A 463 8.13 -1.99 13.19
CA ALA A 463 8.12 -3.41 13.49
C ALA A 463 6.80 -3.88 14.15
N LEU A 464 6.19 -3.04 14.99
CA LEU A 464 4.89 -3.34 15.61
C LEU A 464 3.73 -3.26 14.61
N VAL A 465 3.71 -2.23 13.76
CA VAL A 465 2.70 -2.06 12.70
C VAL A 465 2.73 -3.26 11.74
N ALA A 466 3.92 -3.72 11.37
CA ALA A 466 4.11 -4.87 10.49
C ALA A 466 3.86 -6.24 11.15
N SER A 467 3.71 -6.29 12.49
CA SER A 467 3.64 -7.54 13.24
C SER A 467 2.28 -8.23 13.12
N PRO A 468 2.24 -9.59 13.07
CA PRO A 468 1.00 -10.35 13.19
C PRO A 468 0.20 -10.07 14.48
N VAL A 469 0.87 -9.68 15.57
CA VAL A 469 0.24 -9.39 16.88
C VAL A 469 -0.78 -8.26 16.79
N ASN A 470 -0.60 -7.35 15.83
CA ASN A 470 -1.52 -6.25 15.55
C ASN A 470 -2.96 -6.74 15.31
N SER A 471 -3.12 -7.85 14.58
CA SER A 471 -4.44 -8.48 14.34
C SER A 471 -5.14 -8.98 15.61
N SER A 472 -4.37 -9.28 16.66
CA SER A 472 -4.89 -9.75 17.95
C SER A 472 -5.21 -8.58 18.89
N LEU A 473 -4.48 -7.48 18.79
CA LEU A 473 -4.76 -6.24 19.49
C LEU A 473 -6.10 -5.63 19.04
N GLY A 474 -6.43 -5.70 17.74
CA GLY A 474 -7.72 -5.25 17.19
C GLY A 474 -8.93 -6.06 17.72
N LYS A 475 -8.80 -7.38 17.91
CA LYS A 475 -9.87 -8.26 18.43
C LYS A 475 -10.14 -8.09 19.93
N SER A 476 -9.18 -7.56 20.67
CA SER A 476 -9.32 -7.26 22.10
C SER A 476 -10.23 -6.05 22.36
N SER A 477 -10.47 -5.26 21.32
CA SER A 477 -11.35 -4.09 21.29
C SER A 477 -12.71 -4.40 20.64
N GLY A 478 -13.47 -5.33 21.26
CA GLY A 478 -14.93 -5.41 21.21
C GLY A 478 -15.63 -5.55 19.84
N ASP A 479 -16.22 -6.72 19.61
CA ASP A 479 -17.36 -6.95 18.72
C ASP A 479 -18.56 -6.06 19.10
N GLY A 480 -18.49 -4.80 18.70
CA GLY A 480 -19.50 -3.78 18.92
C GLY A 480 -19.63 -2.88 17.71
N GLU A 481 -20.16 -3.42 16.61
CA GLU A 481 -20.86 -2.60 15.62
C GLU A 481 -22.04 -1.91 16.31
N GLY A 482 -21.78 -0.74 16.87
CA GLY A 482 -22.73 0.07 17.61
C GLY A 482 -22.31 1.52 17.57
N VAL A 483 -23.10 2.31 16.86
CA VAL A 483 -23.06 3.78 16.80
C VAL A 483 -22.76 4.37 18.18
N GLY A 484 -21.58 5.00 18.37
CA GLY A 484 -21.34 5.87 19.53
C GLY A 484 -20.01 5.77 20.30
N VAL A 485 -19.02 4.98 19.88
CA VAL A 485 -17.66 5.13 20.47
C VAL A 485 -17.02 6.38 19.87
N GLY A 486 -16.71 7.38 20.71
CA GLY A 486 -16.15 8.66 20.27
C GLY A 486 -14.95 8.46 19.33
N ARG A 487 -14.97 9.16 18.19
CA ARG A 487 -13.97 9.02 17.11
C ARG A 487 -12.52 9.32 17.52
N ASP A 488 -12.34 9.95 18.68
CA ASP A 488 -11.08 10.48 19.20
C ASP A 488 -10.54 9.68 20.41
N LYS A 489 -11.00 8.45 20.63
CA LYS A 489 -10.38 7.58 21.65
C LYS A 489 -9.15 6.87 21.06
N PRO A 490 -7.98 6.92 21.72
CA PRO A 490 -6.77 6.22 21.30
C PRO A 490 -6.99 4.72 21.13
N LYS A 491 -6.48 4.13 20.04
CA LYS A 491 -6.37 2.67 19.90
C LYS A 491 -5.17 2.15 20.73
N PRO A 492 -5.11 0.84 21.02
CA PRO A 492 -3.96 0.27 21.74
C PRO A 492 -2.61 0.58 21.11
N LEU A 493 -2.51 0.58 19.78
CA LEU A 493 -1.25 0.88 19.09
C LEU A 493 -0.88 2.38 19.15
N ASP A 494 -1.87 3.26 19.27
CA ASP A 494 -1.66 4.70 19.44
C ASP A 494 -0.97 4.97 20.79
N ILE A 495 -1.52 4.37 21.86
CA ILE A 495 -0.96 4.45 23.21
C ILE A 495 0.48 3.91 23.25
N VAL A 496 0.70 2.72 22.68
CA VAL A 496 2.03 2.10 22.66
C VAL A 496 3.03 2.93 21.86
N SER A 497 2.61 3.50 20.73
CA SER A 497 3.46 4.38 19.92
C SER A 497 3.83 5.65 20.67
N ASN A 498 2.86 6.26 21.38
CA ASN A 498 3.09 7.43 22.23
C ASN A 498 4.10 7.12 23.35
N GLU A 499 3.95 5.99 24.04
CA GLU A 499 4.85 5.55 25.12
C GLU A 499 6.28 5.27 24.62
N ILE A 500 6.41 4.64 23.44
CA ILE A 500 7.71 4.38 22.81
C ILE A 500 8.43 5.71 22.53
N ILE A 501 7.73 6.67 21.90
CA ILE A 501 8.31 7.98 21.60
C ILE A 501 8.69 8.69 22.89
N LEU A 502 7.77 8.80 23.86
CA LEU A 502 8.04 9.46 25.14
C LEU A 502 9.25 8.84 25.87
N SER A 503 9.36 7.52 25.89
CA SER A 503 10.51 6.83 26.49
C SER A 503 11.81 7.15 25.78
N CYS A 504 11.81 7.17 24.44
CA CYS A 504 13.00 7.52 23.66
C CYS A 504 13.40 8.99 23.85
N LEU A 505 12.44 9.91 23.89
CA LEU A 505 12.69 11.32 24.15
C LEU A 505 13.28 11.55 25.54
N LYS A 506 12.76 10.88 26.58
CA LYS A 506 13.34 10.88 27.93
C LYS A 506 14.79 10.41 27.92
N ASN A 507 15.05 9.27 27.26
CA ASN A 507 16.38 8.67 27.22
C ASN A 507 17.40 9.49 26.43
N SER A 508 16.94 10.29 25.45
CA SER A 508 17.84 11.20 24.71
C SER A 508 18.49 12.24 25.63
N GLY A 509 17.79 12.68 26.68
CA GLY A 509 18.19 13.82 27.51
C GLY A 509 18.16 15.17 26.77
N LYS A 510 17.63 15.21 25.54
CA LYS A 510 17.67 16.39 24.65
C LYS A 510 16.33 17.11 24.50
N VAL A 511 15.26 16.59 25.09
CA VAL A 511 13.91 17.15 24.98
C VAL A 511 13.39 17.63 26.33
N ALA A 512 13.01 18.90 26.42
CA ALA A 512 12.42 19.51 27.60
C ALA A 512 10.91 19.27 27.67
N VAL A 513 10.22 19.27 26.52
CA VAL A 513 8.77 19.09 26.44
C VAL A 513 8.41 18.17 25.29
N MET A 514 7.50 17.23 25.55
CA MET A 514 6.79 16.49 24.52
C MET A 514 5.31 16.92 24.51
N ALA A 515 4.78 17.24 23.34
CA ALA A 515 3.35 17.41 23.11
C ALA A 515 2.89 16.37 22.09
N SER A 516 1.83 15.63 22.42
CA SER A 516 1.32 14.54 21.59
C SER A 516 -0.11 14.78 21.16
N GLU A 517 -0.52 14.15 20.06
CA GLU A 517 -1.93 14.01 19.69
C GLU A 517 -2.73 13.30 20.79
N GLU A 518 -2.09 12.29 21.40
CA GLU A 518 -2.70 11.30 22.30
C GLU A 518 -2.81 11.77 23.76
N ASP A 519 -2.20 12.91 24.09
CA ASP A 519 -2.14 13.46 25.45
C ASP A 519 -2.94 14.77 25.54
N ASP A 520 -3.82 14.91 26.54
CA ASP A 520 -4.63 16.12 26.76
C ASP A 520 -3.78 17.38 27.04
N ALA A 521 -2.55 17.21 27.54
CA ALA A 521 -1.63 18.28 27.89
C ALA A 521 -0.17 17.87 27.64
N PRO A 522 0.75 18.82 27.37
CA PRO A 522 2.14 18.50 27.10
C PRO A 522 2.87 18.00 28.37
N VAL A 523 3.82 17.10 28.17
CA VAL A 523 4.63 16.49 29.23
C VAL A 523 5.97 17.21 29.33
N TRP A 524 6.23 17.85 30.48
CA TRP A 524 7.56 18.36 30.82
C TRP A 524 8.49 17.21 31.22
N ILE A 525 9.60 17.07 30.51
CA ILE A 525 10.56 15.95 30.64
C ILE A 525 11.76 16.36 31.50
N THR A 526 12.43 17.47 31.18
CA THR A 526 13.64 17.90 31.90
C THR A 526 13.94 19.39 31.76
N ASP A 527 14.57 19.98 32.77
CA ASP A 527 14.83 21.42 32.87
C ASP A 527 16.08 21.92 32.13
N ASN A 528 16.88 21.04 31.51
CA ASN A 528 18.14 21.45 30.88
C ASN A 528 18.24 21.08 29.38
N ALA A 529 17.18 20.51 28.82
CA ALA A 529 17.17 20.12 27.42
C ALA A 529 16.87 21.32 26.49
N PRO A 530 17.48 21.35 25.29
CA PRO A 530 17.31 22.45 24.35
C PRO A 530 16.04 22.37 23.50
N PHE A 531 15.42 21.20 23.34
CA PHE A 531 14.35 21.01 22.35
C PHE A 531 12.96 20.79 22.95
N VAL A 532 11.96 21.12 22.14
CA VAL A 532 10.55 20.76 22.32
C VAL A 532 10.16 19.89 21.14
N VAL A 533 9.50 18.76 21.39
CA VAL A 533 9.02 17.85 20.34
C VAL A 533 7.49 17.83 20.37
N VAL A 534 6.89 18.05 19.21
CA VAL A 534 5.45 17.88 18.97
C VAL A 534 5.28 16.67 18.06
N THR A 535 4.30 15.79 18.31
CA THR A 535 4.15 14.57 17.51
C THR A 535 2.71 14.09 17.41
N ASP A 536 2.38 13.56 16.24
CA ASP A 536 1.31 12.58 16.06
C ASP A 536 2.00 11.20 16.03
N PRO A 537 1.90 10.40 17.10
CA PRO A 537 2.60 9.12 17.18
C PRO A 537 2.20 8.15 16.08
N LEU A 538 0.94 8.15 15.64
CA LEU A 538 0.42 7.19 14.67
C LEU A 538 -0.78 7.72 13.86
N ASP A 539 -0.51 8.56 12.85
CA ASP A 539 -1.48 8.97 11.84
C ASP A 539 -2.06 7.75 11.10
N GLY A 540 -3.38 7.78 10.92
CA GLY A 540 -4.10 6.78 10.15
C GLY A 540 -4.36 5.46 10.88
N SER A 541 -4.14 5.38 12.21
CA SER A 541 -4.29 4.16 13.02
C SER A 541 -5.65 3.45 12.88
N ARG A 542 -6.69 4.20 12.52
CA ARG A 542 -8.02 3.66 12.20
C ARG A 542 -8.01 2.65 11.06
N ASN A 543 -7.02 2.70 10.17
CA ASN A 543 -6.96 1.85 8.98
C ASN A 543 -6.00 0.66 9.09
N ILE A 544 -5.39 0.46 10.25
CA ILE A 544 -4.39 -0.59 10.50
C ILE A 544 -4.90 -1.99 10.17
N ASP A 545 -6.15 -2.32 10.52
CA ASP A 545 -6.70 -3.66 10.32
C ASP A 545 -6.79 -4.04 8.83
N ALA A 546 -6.87 -3.05 7.94
CA ALA A 546 -6.84 -3.22 6.49
C ALA A 546 -5.45 -2.97 5.88
N SER A 547 -4.40 -2.92 6.70
CA SER A 547 -3.01 -2.67 6.28
C SER A 547 -2.88 -1.47 5.33
N ILE A 548 -3.70 -0.43 5.53
CA ILE A 548 -3.54 0.83 4.80
C ILE A 548 -2.32 1.56 5.38
N PRO A 549 -1.55 2.30 4.58
CA PRO A 549 -0.41 3.05 5.08
C PRO A 549 -0.77 3.94 6.28
N THR A 550 0.15 3.97 7.25
CA THR A 550 0.07 4.81 8.45
C THR A 550 1.39 5.56 8.62
N GLY A 551 1.51 6.44 9.61
CA GLY A 551 2.79 7.09 9.84
C GLY A 551 2.91 7.81 11.16
N THR A 552 4.11 8.27 11.48
CA THR A 552 4.36 9.16 12.62
C THR A 552 4.71 10.54 12.08
N ILE A 553 4.15 11.61 12.65
CA ILE A 553 4.49 12.99 12.29
C ILE A 553 5.20 13.63 13.49
N PHE A 554 6.25 14.41 13.25
CA PHE A 554 6.95 15.12 14.32
C PHE A 554 7.48 16.48 13.90
N GLY A 555 7.47 17.42 14.83
CA GLY A 555 8.12 18.73 14.72
C GLY A 555 9.03 18.98 15.90
N ILE A 556 10.15 19.65 15.67
CA ILE A 556 11.15 19.99 16.68
C ILE A 556 11.31 21.50 16.71
N TYR A 557 11.17 22.09 17.90
CA TYR A 557 11.39 23.50 18.18
C TYR A 557 12.53 23.66 19.19
N ASN A 558 13.11 24.85 19.22
CA ASN A 558 13.91 25.26 20.37
C ASN A 558 12.99 25.54 21.57
N ARG A 559 13.47 25.20 22.76
CA ARG A 559 12.85 25.61 24.02
C ARG A 559 12.94 27.13 24.19
N LEU A 560 11.87 27.71 24.69
CA LEU A 560 11.77 29.10 25.10
C LEU A 560 12.29 29.24 26.54
N VAL A 561 13.59 29.49 26.68
CA VAL A 561 14.28 29.63 27.99
C VAL A 561 13.74 30.80 28.82
N GLU A 562 13.15 31.80 28.16
CA GLU A 562 12.49 32.93 28.82
C GLU A 562 11.27 32.51 29.66
N LEU A 563 10.70 31.32 29.41
CA LEU A 563 9.54 30.79 30.12
C LEU A 563 9.92 29.94 31.34
N ASP A 564 11.21 29.73 31.61
CA ASP A 564 11.69 28.78 32.62
C ASP A 564 11.25 29.12 34.06
N THR A 565 10.89 30.38 34.29
CA THR A 565 10.41 30.87 35.60
C THR A 565 8.91 30.58 35.85
N LEU A 566 8.17 30.18 34.82
CA LEU A 566 6.74 29.88 34.94
C LEU A 566 6.50 28.48 35.55
N PRO A 567 5.29 28.25 36.11
CA PRO A 567 4.88 26.91 36.54
C PRO A 567 5.01 25.87 35.42
N VAL A 568 5.35 24.63 35.79
CA VAL A 568 5.66 23.53 34.85
C VAL A 568 4.58 23.35 33.78
N GLU A 569 3.32 23.31 34.17
CA GLU A 569 2.19 23.14 33.25
C GLU A 569 2.08 24.31 32.24
N GLU A 570 2.26 25.54 32.71
CA GLU A 570 2.18 26.75 31.89
C GLU A 570 3.37 26.84 30.92
N LYS A 571 4.60 26.62 31.40
CA LYS A 571 5.78 26.61 30.52
C LYS A 571 5.75 25.45 29.53
N ALA A 572 5.24 24.28 29.90
CA ALA A 572 5.09 23.15 28.98
C ALA A 572 4.12 23.51 27.84
N LEU A 573 2.94 24.03 28.19
CA LEU A 573 1.94 24.45 27.21
C LEU A 573 2.48 25.52 26.27
N LEU A 574 3.04 26.61 26.79
CA LEU A 574 3.54 27.72 25.98
C LEU A 574 4.73 27.31 25.09
N ASN A 575 5.60 26.42 25.55
CA ASN A 575 6.67 25.85 24.71
C ASN A 575 6.12 25.05 23.53
N SER A 576 4.97 24.39 23.68
CA SER A 576 4.32 23.62 22.61
C SER A 576 3.46 24.47 21.66
N LEU A 577 3.10 25.71 22.03
CA LEU A 577 2.29 26.61 21.21
C LEU A 577 3.14 27.56 20.34
N GLN A 578 4.25 27.08 19.80
CA GLN A 578 5.07 27.89 18.90
C GLN A 578 4.51 27.90 17.47
N SER A 579 4.57 29.04 16.80
CA SER A 579 4.27 29.13 15.36
C SER A 579 5.16 28.17 14.55
N GLY A 580 4.60 27.51 13.53
CA GLY A 580 5.33 26.57 12.66
C GLY A 580 6.59 27.16 12.01
N SER A 581 6.65 28.49 11.82
CA SER A 581 7.84 29.20 11.35
C SER A 581 9.08 29.06 12.26
N LYS A 582 8.91 28.62 13.51
CA LYS A 582 10.01 28.40 14.47
C LYS A 582 10.54 26.97 14.50
N LEU A 583 10.00 26.06 13.68
CA LEU A 583 10.51 24.69 13.59
C LEU A 583 11.98 24.72 13.18
N VAL A 584 12.82 23.98 13.91
CA VAL A 584 14.24 23.76 13.56
C VAL A 584 14.42 22.49 12.75
N ALA A 585 13.53 21.52 12.95
CA ALA A 585 13.42 20.34 12.12
C ALA A 585 11.98 19.82 12.16
N ALA A 586 11.56 19.15 11.11
CA ALA A 586 10.28 18.46 11.07
C ALA A 586 10.37 17.27 10.13
N GLY A 587 9.53 16.28 10.38
CA GLY A 587 9.53 15.06 9.60
C GLY A 587 8.24 14.26 9.73
N TYR A 588 8.14 13.24 8.89
CA TYR A 588 7.24 12.12 9.08
C TYR A 588 7.96 10.81 8.80
N VAL A 589 7.44 9.73 9.35
CA VAL A 589 7.77 8.37 8.96
C VAL A 589 6.54 7.71 8.38
N LEU A 590 6.62 7.25 7.13
CA LEU A 590 5.60 6.50 6.44
C LEU A 590 5.83 5.01 6.66
N TYR A 591 4.85 4.31 7.24
CA TYR A 591 4.81 2.86 7.40
C TYR A 591 3.93 2.28 6.29
N SER A 592 4.57 1.85 5.20
CA SER A 592 3.91 1.33 4.01
C SER A 592 4.72 0.16 3.41
N SER A 593 4.60 -0.06 2.10
CA SER A 593 5.38 -1.04 1.32
C SER A 593 6.89 -0.93 1.55
N ALA A 594 7.38 0.27 1.86
CA ALA A 594 8.66 0.52 2.49
C ALA A 594 8.46 1.43 3.71
N THR A 595 9.38 1.38 4.67
CA THR A 595 9.40 2.36 5.77
C THR A 595 10.28 3.54 5.40
N ILE A 596 9.68 4.72 5.23
CA ILE A 596 10.36 5.92 4.73
C ILE A 596 10.28 7.05 5.75
N MET A 597 11.43 7.55 6.19
CA MET A 597 11.52 8.78 6.98
C MET A 597 11.80 9.96 6.06
N CYS A 598 10.87 10.91 5.96
CA CYS A 598 11.07 12.19 5.29
C CYS A 598 11.28 13.28 6.33
N VAL A 599 12.38 14.04 6.21
CA VAL A 599 12.78 15.01 7.22
C VAL A 599 13.42 16.24 6.57
N SER A 600 13.25 17.39 7.20
CA SER A 600 13.96 18.63 6.88
C SER A 600 14.57 19.23 8.14
N PHE A 601 15.76 19.82 7.98
CA PHE A 601 16.50 20.55 9.01
C PHE A 601 16.58 22.06 8.72
N GLY A 602 15.70 22.56 7.83
CA GLY A 602 15.67 23.96 7.40
C GLY A 602 16.31 24.24 6.03
N SER A 603 16.89 23.22 5.40
CA SER A 603 17.69 23.30 4.17
C SER A 603 17.26 22.23 3.15
N GLY A 604 15.98 22.23 2.80
CA GLY A 604 15.40 21.24 1.89
C GLY A 604 14.82 20.04 2.62
N ALA A 605 14.07 19.21 1.88
CA ALA A 605 13.47 17.98 2.39
C ALA A 605 14.19 16.76 1.82
N HIS A 606 14.43 15.76 2.67
CA HIS A 606 15.18 14.55 2.32
C HIS A 606 14.37 13.32 2.73
N ALA A 607 14.49 12.21 2.01
CA ALA A 607 13.89 10.94 2.38
C ALA A 607 14.94 9.85 2.54
N PHE A 608 14.79 9.11 3.62
CA PHE A 608 15.60 7.96 3.99
C PHE A 608 14.69 6.73 4.07
N THR A 609 15.13 5.62 3.49
CA THR A 609 14.38 4.36 3.50
C THR A 609 15.07 3.39 4.45
N LEU A 610 14.29 2.69 5.27
CA LEU A 610 14.82 1.70 6.20
C LEU A 610 15.34 0.49 5.41
N ASP A 611 16.65 0.23 5.50
CA ASP A 611 17.23 -1.02 5.04
C ASP A 611 17.09 -2.08 6.15
N HIS A 612 16.24 -3.07 5.94
CA HIS A 612 16.04 -4.16 6.90
C HIS A 612 17.26 -5.08 7.06
N THR A 613 18.22 -5.02 6.14
CA THR A 613 19.47 -5.82 6.21
C THR A 613 20.45 -5.25 7.22
N THR A 614 20.56 -3.91 7.25
CA THR A 614 21.48 -3.18 8.14
C THR A 614 20.77 -2.67 9.41
N GLY A 615 19.47 -2.42 9.33
CA GLY A 615 18.67 -1.80 10.39
C GLY A 615 18.75 -0.27 10.41
N ASP A 616 19.28 0.34 9.35
CA ASP A 616 19.54 1.77 9.25
C ASP A 616 18.62 2.46 8.22
N PHE A 617 18.24 3.70 8.53
CA PHE A 617 17.61 4.59 7.55
C PHE A 617 18.69 5.15 6.64
N VAL A 618 18.58 4.84 5.34
CA VAL A 618 19.57 5.27 4.34
C VAL A 618 18.98 6.24 3.33
N LEU A 619 19.77 7.22 2.92
CA LEU A 619 19.34 8.30 2.02
C LEU A 619 18.97 7.73 0.65
N THR A 620 17.71 7.91 0.25
CA THR A 620 17.21 7.50 -1.07
C THR A 620 16.84 8.69 -1.95
N HIS A 621 16.41 9.79 -1.33
CA HIS A 621 16.07 11.03 -2.01
C HIS A 621 16.66 12.23 -1.28
N GLN A 622 17.62 12.89 -1.92
CA GLN A 622 18.20 14.12 -1.41
C GLN A 622 17.50 15.33 -2.04
N ASN A 623 17.20 16.35 -1.24
CA ASN A 623 16.67 17.64 -1.66
C ASN A 623 15.45 17.53 -2.58
N ILE A 624 14.45 16.77 -2.12
CA ILE A 624 13.17 16.57 -2.80
C ILE A 624 12.58 17.92 -3.18
N LYS A 625 12.16 18.04 -4.44
CA LYS A 625 11.41 19.18 -4.96
C LYS A 625 10.03 18.72 -5.38
N ILE A 626 9.01 19.32 -4.78
CA ILE A 626 7.65 19.10 -5.23
C ILE A 626 7.49 19.74 -6.62
N PRO A 627 6.86 19.05 -7.59
CA PRO A 627 6.55 19.66 -8.86
C PRO A 627 5.77 20.97 -8.68
N PRO A 628 6.03 22.03 -9.46
CA PRO A 628 5.30 23.30 -9.34
C PRO A 628 3.79 23.13 -9.58
N ARG A 629 3.43 22.10 -10.36
CA ARG A 629 2.07 21.65 -10.65
C ARG A 629 2.03 20.13 -10.84
N GLY A 630 0.98 19.49 -10.35
CA GLY A 630 0.69 18.08 -10.63
C GLY A 630 -0.59 17.85 -11.42
N GLN A 631 -1.04 16.59 -11.41
CA GLN A 631 -2.28 16.14 -12.07
C GLN A 631 -3.10 15.21 -11.16
N ILE A 632 -2.92 15.35 -9.85
CA ILE A 632 -3.59 14.55 -8.82
C ILE A 632 -4.20 15.49 -7.80
N TYR A 633 -5.46 15.26 -7.43
CA TYR A 633 -6.02 15.83 -6.22
C TYR A 633 -6.41 14.70 -5.27
N SER A 634 -6.33 14.98 -3.97
CA SER A 634 -6.60 14.00 -2.93
C SER A 634 -7.51 14.52 -1.83
N VAL A 635 -8.75 14.05 -1.86
CA VAL A 635 -9.84 14.46 -0.97
C VAL A 635 -10.88 13.35 -0.88
N ASN A 636 -11.64 13.31 0.23
CA ASN A 636 -12.78 12.40 0.34
C ASN A 636 -13.97 12.90 -0.51
N ASP A 637 -13.98 12.50 -1.77
CA ASP A 637 -14.98 12.87 -2.77
C ASP A 637 -16.43 12.53 -2.40
N ALA A 638 -16.64 11.62 -1.45
CA ALA A 638 -17.99 11.33 -1.00
C ALA A 638 -18.67 12.50 -0.28
N ARG A 639 -17.89 13.52 0.11
CA ARG A 639 -18.37 14.75 0.73
C ARG A 639 -18.66 15.87 -0.28
N TYR A 640 -18.64 15.59 -1.58
CA TYR A 640 -18.87 16.58 -2.65
C TYR A 640 -20.10 17.49 -2.40
N PHE A 641 -21.21 16.93 -1.94
CA PHE A 641 -22.44 17.70 -1.65
C PHE A 641 -22.38 18.53 -0.36
N ASP A 642 -21.44 18.24 0.54
CA ASP A 642 -21.23 18.98 1.79
C ASP A 642 -20.20 20.11 1.63
N TRP A 643 -19.48 20.16 0.51
CA TRP A 643 -18.43 21.16 0.26
C TRP A 643 -18.99 22.55 -0.01
N PRO A 644 -18.18 23.61 0.21
CA PRO A 644 -18.52 24.94 -0.28
C PRO A 644 -18.49 25.02 -1.81
N GLU A 645 -19.10 26.06 -2.37
CA GLU A 645 -19.19 26.23 -3.83
C GLU A 645 -17.83 26.40 -4.50
N GLY A 646 -16.90 27.14 -3.89
CA GLY A 646 -15.57 27.36 -4.43
C GLY A 646 -14.80 26.05 -4.60
N LEU A 647 -14.82 25.18 -3.58
CA LEU A 647 -14.19 23.86 -3.65
C LEU A 647 -14.82 22.97 -4.72
N ARG A 648 -16.17 22.90 -4.80
CA ARG A 648 -16.84 22.13 -5.86
C ARG A 648 -16.43 22.60 -7.24
N ARG A 649 -16.43 23.91 -7.47
CA ARG A 649 -16.03 24.51 -8.74
C ARG A 649 -14.59 24.18 -9.11
N TYR A 650 -13.66 24.26 -8.16
CA TYR A 650 -12.26 23.88 -8.40
C TYR A 650 -12.17 22.42 -8.82
N ILE A 651 -12.74 21.50 -8.03
CA ILE A 651 -12.70 20.06 -8.30
C ILE A 651 -13.32 19.73 -9.66
N ASP A 652 -14.51 20.26 -9.96
CA ASP A 652 -15.16 20.01 -11.25
C ASP A 652 -14.36 20.55 -12.43
N THR A 653 -13.68 21.69 -12.24
CA THR A 653 -12.83 22.31 -13.25
C THR A 653 -11.61 21.44 -13.57
N VAL A 654 -10.86 20.99 -12.55
CA VAL A 654 -9.65 20.18 -12.76
C VAL A 654 -9.97 18.77 -13.28
N ARG A 655 -11.10 18.18 -12.89
CA ARG A 655 -11.60 16.89 -13.43
C ARG A 655 -11.82 16.92 -14.93
N GLN A 656 -12.33 18.04 -15.43
CA GLN A 656 -12.66 18.23 -16.83
C GLN A 656 -11.46 18.75 -17.65
N GLY A 657 -10.30 18.98 -17.03
CA GLY A 657 -9.15 19.60 -17.70
C GLY A 657 -9.44 21.03 -18.15
N LYS A 658 -10.26 21.76 -17.40
CA LYS A 658 -10.65 23.16 -17.65
C LYS A 658 -9.95 24.15 -16.70
N GLY A 659 -9.01 23.67 -15.90
CA GLY A 659 -8.23 24.50 -14.98
C GLY A 659 -7.30 25.45 -15.72
N LYS A 660 -6.54 26.24 -14.98
CA LYS A 660 -5.45 27.05 -15.54
C LYS A 660 -4.48 26.19 -16.35
N TYR A 661 -4.33 24.92 -15.95
CA TYR A 661 -3.66 23.89 -16.72
C TYR A 661 -4.68 22.93 -17.37
N PRO A 662 -4.75 22.86 -18.71
CA PRO A 662 -5.82 22.15 -19.42
C PRO A 662 -5.56 20.64 -19.53
N LYS A 663 -5.21 19.97 -18.42
CA LYS A 663 -5.12 18.50 -18.32
C LYS A 663 -6.09 17.97 -17.27
N LYS A 664 -6.72 16.82 -17.54
CA LYS A 664 -7.65 16.18 -16.60
C LYS A 664 -6.90 15.59 -15.42
N TYR A 665 -7.29 15.96 -14.21
CA TYR A 665 -6.67 15.41 -13.00
C TYR A 665 -7.17 13.99 -12.74
N SER A 666 -6.44 13.25 -11.90
CA SER A 666 -6.87 12.00 -11.30
C SER A 666 -7.19 12.19 -9.81
N ALA A 667 -8.19 11.48 -9.31
CA ALA A 667 -8.45 11.40 -7.88
C ALA A 667 -7.55 10.33 -7.26
N ARG A 668 -7.06 10.60 -6.06
CA ARG A 668 -6.51 9.60 -5.12
C ARG A 668 -7.06 9.92 -3.74
N TYR A 669 -7.23 8.94 -2.88
CA TYR A 669 -7.50 9.22 -1.47
C TYR A 669 -7.20 7.98 -0.65
N ILE A 670 -6.00 7.92 -0.08
CA ILE A 670 -5.52 6.78 0.70
C ILE A 670 -6.20 6.78 2.08
N CYS A 671 -6.53 7.97 2.60
CA CYS A 671 -7.04 8.19 3.96
C CYS A 671 -5.99 7.95 5.06
N SER A 672 -4.74 8.27 4.75
CA SER A 672 -3.70 8.61 5.71
C SER A 672 -3.12 9.94 5.27
N LEU A 673 -3.04 10.90 6.17
CA LEU A 673 -2.52 12.22 5.85
C LEU A 673 -1.05 12.12 5.41
N VAL A 674 -0.26 11.30 6.11
CA VAL A 674 1.15 11.06 5.79
C VAL A 674 1.29 10.44 4.40
N ALA A 675 0.51 9.41 4.07
CA ALA A 675 0.61 8.75 2.76
C ALA A 675 0.11 9.63 1.61
N ASP A 676 -0.99 10.35 1.81
CA ASP A 676 -1.53 11.27 0.81
C ASP A 676 -0.57 12.45 0.57
N PHE A 677 0.09 12.96 1.62
CA PHE A 677 1.11 14.00 1.51
C PHE A 677 2.41 13.50 0.88
N HIS A 678 2.93 12.32 1.27
CA HIS A 678 4.14 11.75 0.68
C HIS A 678 4.01 11.57 -0.84
N ARG A 679 2.88 11.04 -1.32
CA ARG A 679 2.58 10.97 -2.76
C ARG A 679 2.56 12.37 -3.40
N THR A 680 1.93 13.34 -2.76
CA THR A 680 1.87 14.72 -3.27
C THR A 680 3.26 15.37 -3.30
N LEU A 681 4.13 15.06 -2.35
CA LEU A 681 5.52 15.51 -2.32
C LEU A 681 6.31 14.96 -3.53
N MET A 682 6.09 13.69 -3.88
CA MET A 682 6.79 13.01 -4.98
C MET A 682 6.23 13.35 -6.37
N TYR A 683 4.91 13.44 -6.52
CA TYR A 683 4.24 13.53 -7.82
C TYR A 683 3.55 14.89 -8.08
N GLY A 684 3.57 15.79 -7.10
CA GLY A 684 2.86 17.06 -7.15
C GLY A 684 1.34 16.90 -7.02
N GLY A 685 0.63 17.99 -7.27
CA GLY A 685 -0.82 18.07 -7.11
C GLY A 685 -1.17 18.59 -5.71
N VAL A 686 -2.33 18.18 -5.19
CA VAL A 686 -2.83 18.67 -3.89
C VAL A 686 -3.40 17.55 -3.04
N ALA A 687 -2.97 17.49 -1.78
CA ALA A 687 -3.61 16.72 -0.71
C ALA A 687 -4.40 17.69 0.18
N MET A 688 -5.68 17.39 0.43
CA MET A 688 -6.55 18.31 1.14
C MET A 688 -7.52 17.64 2.11
N ASN A 689 -7.74 18.31 3.23
CA ASN A 689 -8.88 18.10 4.11
C ASN A 689 -9.55 19.46 4.33
N PRO A 690 -10.65 19.76 3.62
CA PRO A 690 -11.28 21.08 3.68
C PRO A 690 -12.02 21.33 4.99
N ARG A 691 -12.18 20.32 5.85
CA ARG A 691 -12.87 20.42 7.14
C ARG A 691 -11.90 20.84 8.23
N ASP A 692 -12.43 21.53 9.22
CA ASP A 692 -11.74 21.81 10.47
C ASP A 692 -11.57 20.52 11.30
N HIS A 693 -10.56 19.72 10.95
CA HIS A 693 -10.35 18.38 11.49
C HIS A 693 -8.90 18.08 11.84
N LEU A 694 -7.92 18.58 11.09
CA LEU A 694 -6.50 18.27 11.33
C LEU A 694 -5.91 19.27 12.33
N ARG A 695 -5.01 18.84 13.20
CA ARG A 695 -4.42 19.68 14.25
C ARG A 695 -3.25 20.49 13.74
N LEU A 696 -3.21 21.75 14.14
CA LEU A 696 -2.17 22.69 13.76
C LEU A 696 -0.79 22.27 14.25
N VAL A 697 -0.67 21.90 15.53
CA VAL A 697 0.62 21.79 16.23
C VAL A 697 1.47 20.62 15.71
N TYR A 698 0.90 19.42 15.59
CA TYR A 698 1.64 18.19 15.28
C TYR A 698 1.27 17.52 13.95
N GLU A 699 0.26 18.02 13.22
CA GLU A 699 -0.02 17.57 11.84
C GLU A 699 0.30 18.69 10.83
N ALA A 700 -0.40 19.83 10.89
CA ALA A 700 -0.32 20.85 9.85
C ALA A 700 1.03 21.58 9.82
N ASN A 701 1.57 21.98 10.98
CA ASN A 701 2.86 22.68 11.07
C ASN A 701 4.02 21.82 10.53
N PRO A 702 4.26 20.58 11.00
CA PRO A 702 5.35 19.76 10.50
C PRO A 702 5.27 19.48 8.99
N LEU A 703 4.08 19.13 8.49
CA LEU A 703 3.91 18.80 7.07
C LEU A 703 4.01 20.04 6.17
N SER A 704 3.51 21.19 6.62
CA SER A 704 3.67 22.45 5.87
C SER A 704 5.12 22.91 5.83
N PHE A 705 5.90 22.67 6.90
CA PHE A 705 7.33 22.92 6.92
C PHE A 705 8.04 22.09 5.86
N LEU A 706 7.78 20.78 5.80
CA LEU A 706 8.32 19.91 4.74
C LEU A 706 7.90 20.36 3.34
N ALA A 707 6.62 20.72 3.16
CA ALA A 707 6.11 21.17 1.87
C ALA A 707 6.89 22.40 1.38
N GLU A 708 7.06 23.42 2.22
CA GLU A 708 7.78 24.64 1.85
C GLU A 708 9.28 24.40 1.63
N GLN A 709 9.90 23.53 2.42
CA GLN A 709 11.30 23.12 2.22
C GLN A 709 11.52 22.41 0.88
N ALA A 710 10.50 21.72 0.38
CA ALA A 710 10.48 21.12 -0.95
C ALA A 710 10.03 22.09 -2.07
N GLY A 711 9.70 23.36 -1.78
CA GLY A 711 9.22 24.34 -2.76
C GLY A 711 7.69 24.36 -2.97
N GLY A 712 6.94 23.65 -2.13
CA GLY A 712 5.49 23.59 -2.11
C GLY A 712 4.84 24.62 -1.21
N LYS A 713 3.55 24.43 -0.94
CA LYS A 713 2.77 25.28 -0.05
C LYS A 713 1.91 24.48 0.93
N GLY A 714 1.79 25.02 2.14
CA GLY A 714 0.78 24.62 3.12
C GLY A 714 -0.15 25.80 3.44
N SER A 715 -1.45 25.61 3.23
CA SER A 715 -2.48 26.63 3.43
C SER A 715 -3.69 26.07 4.19
N ASP A 716 -4.38 26.91 4.95
CA ASP A 716 -5.72 26.61 5.46
C ASP A 716 -6.83 26.91 4.44
N GLY A 717 -6.46 27.36 3.23
CA GLY A 717 -7.34 27.86 2.17
C GLY A 717 -7.46 29.39 2.15
N LYS A 718 -6.88 30.08 3.13
CA LYS A 718 -6.83 31.55 3.26
C LYS A 718 -5.48 32.07 3.74
N ASN A 719 -4.86 31.38 4.69
CA ASN A 719 -3.64 31.76 5.37
C ASN A 719 -2.58 30.67 5.20
N ARG A 720 -1.32 31.08 5.09
CA ARG A 720 -0.16 30.18 5.16
C ARG A 720 -0.10 29.53 6.54
N ILE A 721 -0.05 28.20 6.60
CA ILE A 721 -0.09 27.44 7.86
C ILE A 721 1.01 27.86 8.83
N LEU A 722 2.26 27.96 8.37
CA LEU A 722 3.39 28.31 9.23
C LEU A 722 3.35 29.73 9.80
N SER A 723 2.45 30.59 9.32
CA SER A 723 2.23 31.94 9.87
C SER A 723 1.19 31.99 10.99
N ILE A 724 0.44 30.91 11.19
CA ILE A 724 -0.58 30.82 12.22
C ILE A 724 0.11 30.64 13.58
N GLN A 725 -0.30 31.45 14.56
CA GLN A 725 0.10 31.32 15.95
C GLN A 725 -0.90 30.39 16.65
N PRO A 726 -0.50 29.20 17.12
CA PRO A 726 -1.38 28.32 17.87
C PRO A 726 -1.89 28.99 19.14
N VAL A 727 -3.19 28.88 19.41
CA VAL A 727 -3.82 29.37 20.66
C VAL A 727 -4.28 28.23 21.58
N LYS A 728 -4.33 27.00 21.07
CA LYS A 728 -4.65 25.77 21.80
C LYS A 728 -3.82 24.62 21.27
N LEU A 729 -3.51 23.65 22.13
CA LEU A 729 -2.70 22.49 21.77
C LEU A 729 -3.34 21.67 20.64
N HIS A 730 -4.61 21.31 20.82
CA HIS A 730 -5.40 20.56 19.83
C HIS A 730 -6.21 21.49 18.91
N GLN A 731 -5.70 22.68 18.58
CA GLN A 731 -6.35 23.57 17.61
C GLN A 731 -6.47 22.85 16.26
N ARG A 732 -7.71 22.70 15.77
CA ARG A 732 -7.97 22.10 14.46
C ARG A 732 -8.04 23.19 13.37
N LEU A 733 -7.85 22.79 12.11
CA LEU A 733 -8.06 23.61 10.92
C LEU A 733 -8.27 22.77 9.64
N PRO A 734 -8.85 23.37 8.57
CA PRO A 734 -8.72 22.87 7.20
C PRO A 734 -7.27 22.90 6.74
N LEU A 735 -6.81 21.91 5.97
CA LEU A 735 -5.43 21.83 5.50
C LEU A 735 -5.39 21.49 4.01
N PHE A 736 -4.58 22.25 3.27
CA PHE A 736 -4.26 22.05 1.87
C PHE A 736 -2.74 22.05 1.73
N LEU A 737 -2.17 20.96 1.26
CA LEU A 737 -0.72 20.77 1.05
C LEU A 737 -0.48 20.40 -0.40
N GLY A 738 0.51 21.02 -1.04
CA GLY A 738 0.92 20.55 -2.36
C GLY A 738 1.68 21.55 -3.22
N SER A 739 1.61 21.28 -4.52
CA SER A 739 2.24 22.06 -5.59
C SER A 739 1.81 23.53 -5.52
N PRO A 740 2.75 24.48 -5.63
CA PRO A 740 2.46 25.90 -5.45
C PRO A 740 1.39 26.41 -6.42
N ASP A 741 1.43 26.01 -7.69
CA ASP A 741 0.47 26.48 -8.70
C ASP A 741 -0.93 25.90 -8.46
N ASP A 742 -1.02 24.69 -7.91
CA ASP A 742 -2.29 24.01 -7.63
C ASP A 742 -2.97 24.62 -6.40
N ILE A 743 -2.20 24.95 -5.37
CA ILE A 743 -2.70 25.66 -4.19
C ILE A 743 -3.16 27.07 -4.56
N GLU A 744 -2.38 27.82 -5.34
CA GLU A 744 -2.79 29.16 -5.80
C GLU A 744 -4.06 29.14 -6.66
N GLU A 745 -4.20 28.14 -7.53
CA GLU A 745 -5.41 27.97 -8.30
C GLU A 745 -6.59 27.62 -7.41
N LEU A 746 -6.44 26.68 -6.47
CA LEU A 746 -7.49 26.31 -5.51
C LEU A 746 -7.97 27.52 -4.71
N GLU A 747 -7.05 28.29 -4.13
CA GLU A 747 -7.37 29.48 -3.33
C GLU A 747 -8.09 30.57 -4.15
N SER A 748 -7.82 30.66 -5.45
CA SER A 748 -8.48 31.63 -6.34
C SER A 748 -9.99 31.42 -6.48
N TYR A 749 -10.52 30.26 -6.07
CA TYR A 749 -11.96 29.99 -6.02
C TYR A 749 -12.65 30.53 -4.75
N GLY A 750 -11.90 31.10 -3.81
CA GLY A 750 -12.42 31.77 -2.61
C GLY A 750 -12.87 30.80 -1.53
N ASP A 751 -14.15 30.42 -1.52
CA ASP A 751 -14.72 29.59 -0.47
C ASP A 751 -14.39 28.10 -0.68
N VAL A 752 -13.24 27.69 -0.13
CA VAL A 752 -12.73 26.31 -0.20
C VAL A 752 -12.75 25.58 1.15
N GLN A 753 -13.03 26.30 2.24
CA GLN A 753 -13.10 25.75 3.61
C GLN A 753 -14.51 25.21 3.89
N GLN A 754 -14.60 23.94 4.26
CA GLN A 754 -15.85 23.34 4.69
C GLN A 754 -16.14 23.70 6.16
N THR A 755 -16.82 24.83 6.35
CA THR A 755 -17.22 25.34 7.68
C THR A 755 -18.48 24.67 8.24
N VAL A 756 -19.33 24.10 7.37
CA VAL A 756 -20.51 23.33 7.77
C VAL A 756 -20.22 21.84 7.59
N ASN A 757 -20.41 21.05 8.65
CA ASN A 757 -20.07 19.62 8.65
C ASN A 757 -21.30 18.77 9.02
N PRO A 758 -22.27 18.58 8.09
CA PRO A 758 -23.50 17.87 8.38
C PRO A 758 -23.22 16.39 8.73
N GLY A 759 -23.56 15.97 9.95
CA GLY A 759 -23.39 14.58 10.43
C GLY A 759 -22.04 14.30 11.12
N TYR A 760 -21.29 15.33 11.47
CA TYR A 760 -20.16 15.28 12.39
C TYR A 760 -20.45 16.31 13.48
N ASP A 761 -20.83 15.86 14.68
CA ASP A 761 -20.76 16.74 15.85
C ASP A 761 -19.27 17.04 16.09
N VAL A 762 -18.92 18.32 16.08
CA VAL A 762 -17.56 18.84 16.34
C VAL A 762 -17.30 18.85 17.83
#